data_AF-A0AA88IEZ7-F1
#
_entry.id   AF-A0AA88IEZ7-F1
#
_cell.length_a   1.000
_cell.length_b   1.000
_cell.length_c   1.000
_cell.angle_alpha   90.00
_cell.angle_beta   90.00
_cell.angle_gamma   90.00
#
_symmetry.space_group_name_H-M   'P 1'
#
loop_
_entity.id
_entity.type
_entity.pdbx_description
1 polymer ?
#
loop_
_entity_poly.entity_id
_entity_poly.type
_entity_poly.pdbx_seq_one_letter_code
_entity_poly.pdbx_strand_id
1 'polypeptide(L)'
;MNRNKKDAFIIVLDVGPSTSDVAPNEDKSFLKKSTDCVNRIIQRKIFSESKDELAVIAFGTATTKNPTANVSTGYENIYVEVNFKPASWTMLDKVVSRSRTDVVAADWLKALYAAIDYFGCQVDENEKGFNSLTIAFFTDFSSPSEGNEKLLNEVIDSLKQSNITLYFIGPQIPEDVHLKKALSPLQKDGMSKALKIMESLGDAASSLSFLEADVEFAALPKRKKKSMPWKVDFKISDRLRIPVSGYLIVQKEGLPSWKEEATEKPGFGVTRERTHVKKDVEMTEVPADEIITGYQYGSKIIPFSAEDEQQMNYESGPRDFSVICFADATSIHESFFNGNSTMNFIARPGDQMAQSLLSAFIRALSESGKVAIVRRVYNVRNRPTIGFLSPVIKLHAEYLEYINLPYSEDVRKIQFPSLVRAEEKLADDQKAAVDDLIKSMDLTDREGRELYRSVDTLDPYTQYVYQVLSHRQLHPEEPIKEFMDDAKRQAMKPLEVSEELKENAALSLKRVAEVFPIEVIQKRKRKVEELKIGQREEEVLPTPGPSGVQPTAGELSIADILGSKVTAVGTVAPIDDFQTLINRGEDARLACIQLEDVVIRLVVEAPPVSNHYLAVKAIDCLKALRAFCVKVDPDIYNIWTNKLKKALLEKKNFELLNVIREGHLGPISPEENPNSLIQSKDIEEFFHVQTEAEPELTKEVEEENLLEEL
;
A
#
# COMPACT_ATOMS: atom_id res chain seq x y z
N MET A 1 -25.64 -12.88 24.11
CA MET A 1 -24.20 -12.54 24.13
C MET A 1 -24.04 -11.02 24.13
N ASN A 2 -23.57 -10.45 25.24
CA ASN A 2 -23.46 -9.00 25.42
C ASN A 2 -22.39 -8.39 24.51
N ARG A 3 -22.74 -7.34 23.77
CA ARG A 3 -21.89 -6.62 22.81
C ARG A 3 -20.57 -6.04 23.40
N ASN A 4 -20.42 -6.02 24.72
CA ASN A 4 -19.36 -5.30 25.44
C ASN A 4 -18.39 -6.14 26.28
N LYS A 5 -18.49 -7.48 26.32
CA LYS A 5 -17.51 -8.28 27.06
C LYS A 5 -16.19 -8.40 26.29
N LYS A 6 -15.07 -8.39 27.02
CA LYS A 6 -13.69 -8.57 26.52
C LYS A 6 -13.30 -10.04 26.66
N ASP A 7 -12.41 -10.51 25.80
CA ASP A 7 -11.80 -11.83 25.94
C ASP A 7 -10.47 -11.68 26.72
N ALA A 8 -10.20 -12.64 27.60
CA ALA A 8 -8.96 -12.70 28.37
C ALA A 8 -7.97 -13.63 27.68
N PHE A 9 -6.70 -13.23 27.67
CA PHE A 9 -5.64 -14.03 27.08
C PHE A 9 -4.44 -14.08 28.01
N ILE A 10 -4.07 -15.27 28.49
CA ILE A 10 -2.93 -15.47 29.37
C ILE A 10 -1.82 -16.16 28.59
N ILE A 11 -0.64 -15.58 28.62
CA ILE A 11 0.59 -16.15 28.10
C ILE A 11 1.38 -16.70 29.27
N VAL A 12 1.66 -17.99 29.28
CA VAL A 12 2.49 -18.64 30.28
C VAL A 12 3.82 -19.05 29.64
N LEU A 13 4.92 -18.48 30.13
CA LEU A 13 6.28 -18.68 29.61
C LEU A 13 7.12 -19.52 30.56
N ASP A 14 7.66 -20.63 30.06
CA ASP A 14 8.69 -21.42 30.74
C ASP A 14 10.06 -20.76 30.59
N VAL A 15 10.53 -20.14 31.67
CA VAL A 15 11.87 -19.51 31.73
C VAL A 15 12.89 -20.40 32.43
N GLY A 16 12.60 -21.70 32.59
CA GLY A 16 13.48 -22.67 33.24
C GLY A 16 14.88 -22.80 32.62
N PRO A 17 15.82 -23.48 33.33
CA PRO A 17 17.19 -23.59 32.88
C PRO A 17 17.31 -24.40 31.58
N SER A 18 16.46 -25.42 31.45
CA SER A 18 16.37 -26.28 30.27
C SER A 18 15.89 -25.56 29.01
N THR A 19 15.00 -24.56 29.14
CA THR A 19 14.53 -23.77 27.98
C THR A 19 15.55 -22.71 27.54
N SER A 20 16.52 -22.41 28.41
CA SER A 20 17.57 -21.41 28.16
C SER A 20 18.72 -21.95 27.31
N ASP A 21 18.95 -23.26 27.35
CA ASP A 21 19.99 -23.95 26.59
C ASP A 21 19.69 -24.00 25.08
N VAL A 22 20.74 -23.95 24.27
CA VAL A 22 20.66 -24.05 22.82
C VAL A 22 20.95 -25.49 22.41
N ALA A 23 20.01 -26.13 21.72
CA ALA A 23 20.21 -27.50 21.25
C ALA A 23 21.28 -27.54 20.14
N PRO A 24 22.03 -28.67 19.99
CA PRO A 24 23.18 -28.75 19.08
C PRO A 24 22.89 -28.49 17.58
N ASN A 25 21.63 -28.54 17.17
CA ASN A 25 21.17 -28.38 15.78
C ASN A 25 20.24 -27.16 15.60
N GLU A 26 20.19 -26.23 16.57
CA GLU A 26 19.28 -25.09 16.52
C GLU A 26 20.01 -23.75 16.71
N ASP A 27 19.64 -22.74 15.91
CA ASP A 27 20.26 -21.40 15.99
C ASP A 27 19.82 -20.60 17.23
N LYS A 28 18.73 -21.00 17.89
CA LYS A 28 18.08 -20.26 18.99
C LYS A 28 17.58 -21.22 20.07
N SER A 29 17.69 -20.82 21.34
CA SER A 29 17.12 -21.57 22.47
C SER A 29 15.58 -21.60 22.43
N PHE A 30 14.98 -22.57 23.13
CA PHE A 30 13.52 -22.67 23.23
C PHE A 30 12.89 -21.39 23.80
N LEU A 31 13.51 -20.80 24.82
CA LEU A 31 13.09 -19.54 25.41
C LEU A 31 13.11 -18.40 24.38
N LYS A 32 14.16 -18.32 23.54
CA LYS A 32 14.24 -17.27 22.51
C LYS A 32 13.18 -17.46 21.43
N LYS A 33 12.92 -18.70 21.00
CA LYS A 33 11.83 -19.02 20.07
C LYS A 33 10.45 -18.67 20.64
N SER A 34 10.23 -18.98 21.91
CA SER A 34 9.00 -18.65 22.64
C SER A 34 8.81 -17.14 22.77
N THR A 35 9.86 -16.42 23.12
CA THR A 35 9.86 -14.95 23.21
C THR A 35 9.58 -14.32 21.83
N ASP A 36 10.22 -14.81 20.77
CA ASP A 36 9.98 -14.34 19.40
C ASP A 36 8.52 -14.59 18.96
N CYS A 37 7.93 -15.74 19.32
CA CYS A 37 6.52 -16.05 19.04
C CYS A 37 5.57 -15.15 19.85
N VAL A 38 5.80 -15.00 21.15
CA VAL A 38 5.03 -14.08 22.01
C VAL A 38 5.11 -12.64 21.50
N ASN A 39 6.28 -12.19 21.05
CA ASN A 39 6.44 -10.88 20.43
C ASN A 39 5.54 -10.75 19.21
N ARG A 40 5.51 -11.74 18.30
CA ARG A 40 4.61 -11.71 17.13
C ARG A 40 3.13 -11.67 17.55
N ILE A 41 2.73 -12.43 18.58
CA ILE A 41 1.36 -12.42 19.12
C ILE A 41 0.99 -11.03 19.64
N ILE A 42 1.85 -10.42 20.47
CA ILE A 42 1.60 -9.09 21.04
C ILE A 42 1.59 -8.02 19.95
N GLN A 43 2.55 -8.03 19.02
CA GLN A 43 2.61 -7.09 17.88
C GLN A 43 1.31 -7.13 17.09
N ARG A 44 0.82 -8.31 16.73
CA ARG A 44 -0.43 -8.45 15.99
C ARG A 44 -1.62 -7.92 16.77
N LYS A 45 -1.68 -8.12 18.09
CA LYS A 45 -2.75 -7.57 18.94
C LYS A 45 -2.68 -6.03 19.05
N ILE A 46 -1.48 -5.45 19.03
CA ILE A 46 -1.28 -4.00 18.96
C ILE A 46 -1.77 -3.45 17.60
N PHE A 47 -1.27 -4.00 16.48
CA PHE A 47 -1.59 -3.50 15.14
C PHE A 47 -3.04 -3.76 14.71
N SER A 48 -3.69 -4.77 15.29
CA SER A 48 -5.12 -5.03 15.07
C SER A 48 -6.04 -4.21 15.98
N GLU A 49 -5.48 -3.36 16.86
CA GLU A 49 -6.20 -2.56 17.85
C GLU A 49 -7.19 -3.41 18.68
N SER A 50 -6.77 -4.62 19.07
CA SER A 50 -7.64 -5.53 19.81
C SER A 50 -7.96 -4.96 21.21
N LYS A 51 -9.19 -5.18 21.65
CA LYS A 51 -9.67 -4.81 23.00
C LYS A 51 -9.45 -5.91 24.03
N ASP A 52 -8.81 -7.00 23.63
CA ASP A 52 -8.52 -8.14 24.51
C ASP A 52 -7.55 -7.72 25.61
N GLU A 53 -7.72 -8.30 26.79
CA GLU A 53 -6.81 -8.08 27.90
C GLU A 53 -5.82 -9.23 27.98
N LEU A 54 -4.54 -8.88 27.95
CA LEU A 54 -3.42 -9.79 27.97
C LEU A 54 -2.78 -9.79 29.36
N ALA A 55 -2.47 -10.98 29.86
CA ALA A 55 -1.59 -11.17 31.00
C ALA A 55 -0.41 -12.06 30.60
N VAL A 56 0.77 -11.77 31.15
CA VAL A 56 1.98 -12.56 30.92
C VAL A 56 2.47 -13.09 32.26
N ILE A 57 2.57 -14.40 32.37
CA ILE A 57 3.03 -15.14 33.54
C ILE A 57 4.28 -15.91 33.12
N ALA A 58 5.36 -15.78 33.88
CA ALA A 58 6.57 -16.56 33.71
C ALA A 58 6.68 -17.56 34.86
N PHE A 59 7.08 -18.80 34.58
CA PHE A 59 7.39 -19.79 35.61
C PHE A 59 8.81 -20.32 35.44
N GLY A 60 9.45 -20.65 36.56
CA GLY A 60 10.88 -20.96 36.60
C GLY A 60 11.74 -19.76 36.99
N THR A 61 11.15 -18.75 37.65
CA THR A 61 11.86 -17.56 38.12
C THR A 61 12.39 -17.76 39.53
N ALA A 62 13.57 -17.23 39.84
CA ALA A 62 14.14 -17.31 41.20
C ALA A 62 13.29 -16.58 42.26
N THR A 63 12.46 -15.63 41.83
CA THR A 63 11.53 -14.90 42.69
C THR A 63 10.09 -15.26 42.37
N THR A 64 9.24 -15.33 43.39
CA THR A 64 7.81 -15.56 43.25
C THR A 64 7.08 -14.23 43.42
N LYS A 65 6.29 -13.84 42.42
CA LYS A 65 5.43 -12.65 42.47
C LYS A 65 4.10 -12.98 41.81
N ASN A 66 3.27 -13.69 42.54
CA ASN A 66 1.93 -14.07 42.13
C ASN A 66 0.93 -13.67 43.23
N PRO A 67 -0.13 -12.92 42.93
CA PRO A 67 -1.19 -12.58 43.90
C PRO A 67 -1.82 -13.79 44.59
N THR A 68 -1.79 -14.97 43.97
CA THR A 68 -2.35 -16.21 44.53
C THR A 68 -1.32 -17.08 45.26
N ALA A 69 -0.05 -16.65 45.33
CA ALA A 69 0.97 -17.38 46.07
C ALA A 69 0.80 -17.15 47.58
N ASN A 70 0.32 -18.18 48.28
CA ASN A 70 0.33 -18.28 49.73
C ASN A 70 1.21 -19.46 50.15
N VAL A 71 1.70 -19.46 51.40
CA VAL A 71 2.52 -20.53 51.98
C VAL A 71 1.82 -21.90 51.90
N SER A 72 0.49 -21.94 51.74
CA SER A 72 -0.32 -23.16 51.61
C SER A 72 -0.60 -23.63 50.17
N THR A 73 -0.38 -22.80 49.13
CA THR A 73 -0.77 -23.14 47.74
C THR A 73 0.38 -23.76 46.92
N GLY A 74 1.63 -23.57 47.34
CA GLY A 74 2.79 -24.19 46.69
C GLY A 74 3.14 -23.63 45.31
N TYR A 75 2.68 -22.42 44.98
CA TYR A 75 2.98 -21.69 43.73
C TYR A 75 4.33 -20.98 43.76
N GLU A 76 5.39 -21.71 44.12
CA GLU A 76 6.75 -21.17 44.14
C GLU A 76 7.31 -21.02 42.72
N ASN A 77 8.18 -20.02 42.53
CA ASN A 77 8.91 -19.74 41.29
C ASN A 77 8.02 -19.32 40.11
N ILE A 78 6.88 -18.67 40.41
CA ILE A 78 5.94 -18.11 39.42
C ILE A 78 5.88 -16.58 39.58
N TYR A 79 6.03 -15.87 38.47
CA TYR A 79 6.06 -14.42 38.42
C TYR A 79 5.07 -13.87 37.38
N VAL A 80 4.14 -13.03 37.83
CA VAL A 80 3.22 -12.30 36.94
C VAL A 80 3.93 -11.04 36.45
N GLU A 81 4.39 -11.07 35.19
CA GLU A 81 5.12 -9.96 34.56
C GLU A 81 4.21 -8.78 34.23
N VAL A 82 3.04 -9.10 33.70
CA VAL A 82 2.05 -8.12 33.28
C VAL A 82 0.67 -8.61 33.67
N ASN A 83 -0.02 -7.82 34.50
CA ASN A 83 -1.42 -8.04 34.82
C ASN A 83 -2.32 -7.75 33.61
N PHE A 84 -3.59 -8.15 33.67
CA PHE A 84 -4.55 -7.95 32.58
C PHE A 84 -4.61 -6.50 32.12
N LYS A 85 -4.06 -6.25 30.93
CA LYS A 85 -4.06 -4.95 30.27
C LYS A 85 -4.14 -5.13 28.75
N PRO A 86 -4.63 -4.14 28.00
CA PRO A 86 -4.52 -4.13 26.55
C PRO A 86 -3.06 -4.29 26.09
N ALA A 87 -2.86 -4.88 24.92
CA ALA A 87 -1.54 -5.04 24.31
C ALA A 87 -0.83 -3.68 24.22
N SER A 88 0.42 -3.61 24.66
CA SER A 88 1.17 -2.35 24.73
C SER A 88 2.65 -2.58 24.42
N TRP A 89 3.31 -1.55 23.91
CA TRP A 89 4.75 -1.58 23.67
C TRP A 89 5.54 -1.84 24.96
N THR A 90 5.06 -1.36 26.11
CA THR A 90 5.66 -1.64 27.42
C THR A 90 5.59 -3.11 27.82
N MET A 91 4.56 -3.84 27.38
CA MET A 91 4.46 -5.28 27.61
C MET A 91 5.49 -6.02 26.75
N LEU A 92 5.65 -5.60 25.50
CA LEU A 92 6.61 -6.19 24.58
C LEU A 92 8.05 -5.94 25.04
N ASP A 93 8.37 -4.72 25.47
CA ASP A 93 9.68 -4.37 26.03
C ASP A 93 10.04 -5.24 27.23
N LYS A 94 9.11 -5.44 28.18
CA LYS A 94 9.30 -6.33 29.35
C LYS A 94 9.56 -7.79 28.98
N VAL A 95 8.91 -8.28 27.92
CA VAL A 95 9.10 -9.66 27.44
C VAL A 95 10.47 -9.80 26.75
N VAL A 96 10.89 -8.79 25.98
CA VAL A 96 12.20 -8.77 25.29
C VAL A 96 13.36 -8.56 26.27
N SER A 97 13.19 -7.68 27.26
CA SER A 97 14.19 -7.32 28.26
C SER A 97 14.43 -8.42 29.29
N ARG A 98 13.66 -9.52 29.25
CA ARG A 98 13.80 -10.62 30.20
C ARG A 98 15.11 -11.36 29.94
N SER A 99 16.11 -11.08 30.77
CA SER A 99 17.44 -11.71 30.73
C SER A 99 17.48 -13.05 31.48
N ARG A 100 18.42 -13.90 31.05
CA ARG A 100 18.68 -15.29 31.50
C ARG A 100 19.11 -15.46 32.97
N THR A 101 19.14 -14.40 33.78
CA THR A 101 20.06 -14.33 34.94
C THR A 101 19.51 -14.87 36.27
N ASP A 102 18.23 -15.21 36.39
CA ASP A 102 17.62 -15.62 37.67
C ASP A 102 16.60 -16.76 37.50
N VAL A 103 17.11 -17.94 37.12
CA VAL A 103 16.29 -19.07 36.64
C VAL A 103 16.38 -20.29 37.57
N VAL A 104 15.24 -20.89 37.90
CA VAL A 104 15.09 -22.09 38.74
C VAL A 104 14.11 -23.05 38.07
N ALA A 105 14.25 -24.36 38.29
CA ALA A 105 13.25 -25.31 37.81
C ALA A 105 11.93 -25.15 38.60
N ALA A 106 10.81 -25.08 37.89
CA ALA A 106 9.48 -24.94 38.49
C ALA A 106 8.50 -25.94 37.91
N ASP A 107 7.48 -26.33 38.68
CA ASP A 107 6.49 -27.31 38.25
C ASP A 107 5.50 -26.70 37.25
N TRP A 108 5.50 -27.22 36.03
CA TRP A 108 4.66 -26.70 34.95
C TRP A 108 3.15 -26.92 35.21
N LEU A 109 2.77 -27.99 35.92
CA LEU A 109 1.37 -28.26 36.25
C LEU A 109 0.87 -27.27 37.31
N LYS A 110 1.71 -26.95 38.30
CA LYS A 110 1.40 -25.90 39.29
C LYS A 110 1.34 -24.52 38.64
N ALA A 111 2.20 -24.25 37.64
CA ALA A 111 2.14 -23.01 36.87
C ALA A 111 0.83 -22.88 36.07
N LEU A 112 0.36 -23.97 35.45
CA LEU A 112 -0.94 -24.00 34.77
C LEU A 112 -2.09 -23.75 35.74
N TYR A 113 -2.07 -24.39 36.92
CA TYR A 113 -3.09 -24.19 37.93
C TYR A 113 -3.09 -22.77 38.49
N ALA A 114 -1.90 -22.20 38.74
CA ALA A 114 -1.75 -20.81 39.16
C ALA A 114 -2.29 -19.82 38.12
N ALA A 115 -2.15 -20.10 36.82
CA ALA A 115 -2.72 -19.27 35.76
C ALA A 115 -4.26 -19.29 35.76
N ILE A 116 -4.87 -20.45 36.05
CA ILE A 116 -6.32 -20.61 36.18
C ILE A 116 -6.83 -19.88 37.42
N ASP A 117 -6.15 -20.03 38.55
CA ASP A 117 -6.50 -19.39 39.82
C ASP A 117 -6.36 -17.86 39.74
N TYR A 118 -5.28 -17.38 39.11
CA TYR A 118 -5.08 -15.96 38.82
C TYR A 118 -6.22 -15.39 37.97
N PHE A 119 -6.73 -16.15 36.99
CA PHE A 119 -7.92 -15.76 36.24
C PHE A 119 -9.17 -15.69 37.12
N GLY A 120 -9.39 -16.69 37.98
CA GLY A 120 -10.50 -16.71 38.93
C GLY A 120 -10.55 -15.44 39.80
N CYS A 121 -9.45 -15.10 40.46
CA CYS A 121 -9.37 -13.89 41.29
C CYS A 121 -9.63 -12.60 40.48
N GLN A 122 -9.13 -12.52 39.25
CA GLN A 122 -9.30 -11.34 38.40
C GLN A 122 -10.71 -11.22 37.80
N VAL A 123 -11.46 -12.33 37.67
CA VAL A 123 -12.88 -12.33 37.31
C VAL A 123 -13.72 -11.79 38.46
N ASP A 124 -13.41 -12.17 39.69
CA ASP A 124 -14.12 -11.70 40.89
C ASP A 124 -13.90 -10.20 41.15
N GLU A 125 -12.72 -9.67 40.81
CA GLU A 125 -12.40 -8.24 40.93
C GLU A 125 -12.98 -7.39 39.77
N ASN A 126 -13.23 -7.96 38.58
CA ASN A 126 -13.69 -7.22 37.41
C ASN A 126 -15.22 -7.25 37.23
N GLU A 127 -15.91 -6.15 37.55
CA GLU A 127 -17.37 -5.99 37.38
C GLU A 127 -17.91 -6.26 35.96
N LYS A 128 -17.07 -6.15 34.91
CA LYS A 128 -17.48 -6.28 33.51
C LYS A 128 -17.49 -7.72 32.98
N GLY A 129 -16.75 -8.63 33.63
CA GLY A 129 -16.62 -10.05 33.30
C GLY A 129 -16.03 -10.35 31.92
N PHE A 130 -15.20 -11.39 31.83
CA PHE A 130 -14.67 -11.90 30.55
C PHE A 130 -15.71 -12.79 29.83
N ASN A 131 -15.57 -12.94 28.51
CA ASN A 131 -16.45 -13.78 27.70
C ASN A 131 -15.86 -15.18 27.44
N SER A 132 -14.56 -15.27 27.21
CA SER A 132 -13.78 -16.52 27.17
C SER A 132 -12.35 -16.25 27.62
N LEU A 133 -11.68 -17.30 28.10
CA LEU A 133 -10.26 -17.29 28.41
C LEU A 133 -9.50 -18.19 27.43
N THR A 134 -8.41 -17.67 26.89
CA THR A 134 -7.43 -18.46 26.13
C THR A 134 -6.10 -18.46 26.87
N ILE A 135 -5.54 -19.64 27.12
CA ILE A 135 -4.22 -19.82 27.74
C ILE A 135 -3.26 -20.35 26.68
N ALA A 136 -2.19 -19.60 26.42
CA ALA A 136 -1.06 -20.01 25.59
C ALA A 136 0.10 -20.43 26.49
N PHE A 137 0.36 -21.73 26.59
CA PHE A 137 1.33 -22.33 27.50
C PHE A 137 2.59 -22.77 26.75
N PHE A 138 3.68 -22.03 26.90
CA PHE A 138 4.96 -22.30 26.26
C PHE A 138 5.84 -23.13 27.19
N THR A 139 6.14 -24.38 26.84
CA THR A 139 7.06 -25.25 27.60
C THR A 139 7.69 -26.32 26.70
N ASP A 140 8.90 -26.75 27.05
CA ASP A 140 9.58 -27.89 26.41
C ASP A 140 9.33 -29.22 27.17
N PHE A 141 8.47 -29.18 28.20
CA PHE A 141 8.13 -30.29 29.11
C PHE A 141 9.32 -30.94 29.82
N SER A 142 10.46 -30.26 29.88
CA SER A 142 11.67 -30.79 30.55
C SER A 142 11.68 -30.53 32.06
N SER A 143 10.83 -29.61 32.52
CA SER A 143 10.65 -29.26 33.93
C SER A 143 9.94 -30.37 34.71
N PRO A 144 10.28 -30.57 36.00
CA PRO A 144 9.66 -31.61 36.83
C PRO A 144 8.16 -31.37 36.98
N SER A 145 7.38 -32.45 37.02
CA SER A 145 5.95 -32.40 37.35
C SER A 145 5.65 -33.33 38.52
N GLU A 146 5.65 -32.78 39.72
CA GLU A 146 5.38 -33.52 40.96
C GLU A 146 3.86 -33.68 41.20
N GLY A 147 3.05 -33.34 40.20
CA GLY A 147 1.60 -33.46 40.23
C GLY A 147 1.13 -34.89 40.45
N ASN A 148 0.50 -35.13 41.61
CA ASN A 148 -0.36 -36.28 41.87
C ASN A 148 -1.53 -36.30 40.87
N GLU A 149 -2.06 -37.48 40.51
CA GLU A 149 -3.25 -37.62 39.63
C GLU A 149 -4.46 -36.80 40.11
N LYS A 150 -4.54 -36.50 41.40
CA LYS A 150 -5.58 -35.62 41.98
C LYS A 150 -5.49 -34.18 41.48
N LEU A 151 -4.29 -33.58 41.46
CA LEU A 151 -4.08 -32.22 40.97
C LEU A 151 -4.37 -32.13 39.46
N LEU A 152 -4.02 -33.18 38.72
CA LEU A 152 -4.34 -33.27 37.29
C LEU A 152 -5.86 -33.25 37.05
N ASN A 153 -6.62 -34.03 37.82
CA ASN A 153 -8.08 -34.06 37.72
C ASN A 153 -8.72 -32.73 38.13
N GLU A 154 -8.22 -32.08 39.19
CA GLU A 154 -8.68 -30.75 39.62
C GLU A 154 -8.45 -29.68 38.56
N VAL A 155 -7.29 -29.72 37.87
CA VAL A 155 -6.99 -28.83 36.73
C VAL A 155 -7.96 -29.09 35.58
N ILE A 156 -8.23 -30.35 35.23
CA ILE A 156 -9.17 -30.72 34.16
C ILE A 156 -10.59 -30.23 34.50
N ASP A 157 -11.03 -30.42 35.75
CA ASP A 157 -12.35 -29.97 36.21
C ASP A 157 -12.46 -28.44 36.18
N SER A 158 -11.40 -27.74 36.59
CA SER A 158 -11.34 -26.27 36.56
C SER A 158 -11.37 -25.71 35.13
N LEU A 159 -10.68 -26.37 34.19
CA LEU A 159 -10.67 -26.03 32.77
C LEU A 159 -12.05 -26.25 32.13
N LYS A 160 -12.74 -27.35 32.46
CA LYS A 160 -14.10 -27.65 31.96
C LYS A 160 -15.15 -26.67 32.49
N GLN A 161 -15.06 -26.27 33.76
CA GLN A 161 -16.02 -25.36 34.37
C GLN A 161 -15.90 -23.92 33.84
N SER A 162 -14.68 -23.50 33.48
CA SER A 162 -14.37 -22.09 33.18
C SER A 162 -14.39 -21.73 31.69
N ASN A 163 -14.81 -22.64 30.80
CA ASN A 163 -14.81 -22.46 29.33
C ASN A 163 -13.47 -21.89 28.81
N ILE A 164 -12.38 -22.54 29.21
CA ILE A 164 -11.00 -22.14 28.90
C ILE A 164 -10.51 -22.90 27.67
N THR A 165 -9.94 -22.19 26.70
CA THR A 165 -9.20 -22.80 25.58
C THR A 165 -7.72 -22.84 25.91
N LEU A 166 -7.08 -24.01 25.85
CA LEU A 166 -5.69 -24.22 26.23
C LEU A 166 -4.83 -24.63 25.03
N TYR A 167 -3.75 -23.91 24.78
CA TYR A 167 -2.78 -24.22 23.73
C TYR A 167 -1.43 -24.55 24.35
N PHE A 168 -0.94 -25.77 24.13
CA PHE A 168 0.43 -26.15 24.45
C PHE A 168 1.33 -25.84 23.26
N ILE A 169 2.33 -24.98 23.47
CA ILE A 169 3.23 -24.52 22.41
C ILE A 169 4.64 -25.01 22.71
N GLY A 170 5.18 -25.82 21.79
CA GLY A 170 6.50 -26.39 21.96
C GLY A 170 6.70 -27.65 21.09
N PRO A 171 7.42 -28.68 21.58
CA PRO A 171 7.56 -29.92 20.84
C PRO A 171 6.19 -30.59 20.62
N GLN A 172 5.87 -30.94 19.37
CA GLN A 172 4.60 -31.60 19.04
C GLN A 172 4.45 -32.89 19.86
N ILE A 173 3.39 -32.90 20.67
CA ILE A 173 2.98 -34.04 21.51
C ILE A 173 2.45 -35.11 20.56
N PRO A 174 3.16 -36.22 20.34
CA PRO A 174 2.68 -37.29 19.47
C PRO A 174 1.47 -37.99 20.10
N GLU A 175 0.58 -38.54 19.28
CA GLU A 175 -0.46 -39.48 19.74
C GLU A 175 0.16 -40.67 20.50
N ASP A 176 1.36 -41.11 20.07
CA ASP A 176 2.18 -42.10 20.75
C ASP A 176 3.53 -41.51 21.24
N VAL A 177 3.54 -40.98 22.46
CA VAL A 177 4.71 -40.39 23.12
C VAL A 177 5.91 -41.36 23.22
N HIS A 178 5.65 -42.68 23.21
CA HIS A 178 6.67 -43.72 23.35
C HIS A 178 7.48 -44.01 22.07
N LEU A 179 7.06 -43.54 20.90
CA LEU A 179 7.71 -43.86 19.62
C LEU A 179 8.93 -42.96 19.29
N LYS A 180 9.05 -41.78 19.91
CA LYS A 180 10.23 -40.90 19.71
C LYS A 180 11.38 -41.32 20.64
N LYS A 181 12.42 -41.94 20.06
CA LYS A 181 13.65 -42.39 20.76
C LYS A 181 14.49 -41.26 21.39
N ALA A 182 14.24 -40.00 21.03
CA ALA A 182 15.09 -38.85 21.40
C ALA A 182 14.61 -38.03 22.63
N LEU A 183 13.49 -38.38 23.28
CA LEU A 183 12.92 -37.59 24.39
C LEU A 183 13.41 -38.05 25.77
N SER A 184 13.65 -37.10 26.68
CA SER A 184 14.02 -37.40 28.06
C SER A 184 12.87 -38.07 28.84
N PRO A 185 13.15 -38.85 29.91
CA PRO A 185 12.10 -39.47 30.73
C PRO A 185 11.10 -38.46 31.32
N LEU A 186 11.59 -37.28 31.72
CA LEU A 186 10.77 -36.16 32.21
C LEU A 186 9.85 -35.60 31.12
N GLN A 187 10.37 -35.41 29.90
CA GLN A 187 9.57 -34.96 28.76
C GLN A 187 8.48 -35.96 28.39
N LYS A 188 8.77 -37.27 28.47
CA LYS A 188 7.77 -38.32 28.21
C LYS A 188 6.63 -38.29 29.24
N ASP A 189 6.96 -38.12 30.52
CA ASP A 189 5.97 -38.00 31.58
C ASP A 189 5.12 -36.72 31.44
N GLY A 190 5.76 -35.57 31.19
CA GLY A 190 5.09 -34.29 30.95
C GLY A 190 4.15 -34.33 29.74
N MET A 191 4.62 -34.87 28.61
CA MET A 191 3.82 -35.05 27.39
C MET A 191 2.65 -36.03 27.59
N SER A 192 2.84 -37.12 28.33
CA SER A 192 1.75 -38.06 28.64
C SER A 192 0.65 -37.41 29.48
N LYS A 193 1.03 -36.61 30.50
CA LYS A 193 0.08 -35.84 31.32
C LYS A 193 -0.66 -34.78 30.49
N ALA A 194 0.05 -34.05 29.62
CA ALA A 194 -0.55 -33.08 28.71
C ALA A 194 -1.53 -33.73 27.71
N LEU A 195 -1.20 -34.92 27.20
CA LEU A 195 -2.08 -35.70 26.31
C LEU A 195 -3.38 -36.10 27.02
N LYS A 196 -3.31 -36.56 28.28
CA LYS A 196 -4.52 -36.83 29.09
C LYS A 196 -5.41 -35.59 29.29
N ILE A 197 -4.80 -34.40 29.47
CA ILE A 197 -5.53 -33.13 29.53
C ILE A 197 -6.23 -32.86 28.19
N MET A 198 -5.52 -33.05 27.08
CA MET A 198 -6.08 -32.86 25.74
C MET A 198 -7.25 -33.80 25.43
N GLU A 199 -7.11 -35.10 25.68
CA GLU A 199 -8.18 -36.08 25.50
C GLU A 199 -9.42 -35.75 26.35
N SER A 200 -9.20 -35.24 27.57
CA SER A 200 -10.28 -34.89 28.49
C SER A 200 -11.04 -33.61 28.11
N LEU A 201 -10.38 -32.69 27.39
CA LEU A 201 -10.93 -31.39 26.96
C LEU A 201 -11.42 -31.41 25.51
N GLY A 202 -11.04 -32.40 24.70
CA GLY A 202 -11.38 -32.50 23.29
C GLY A 202 -10.89 -31.26 22.52
N ASP A 203 -11.77 -30.66 21.72
CA ASP A 203 -11.49 -29.49 20.88
C ASP A 203 -11.05 -28.22 21.65
N ALA A 204 -11.19 -28.20 22.99
CA ALA A 204 -10.78 -27.05 23.80
C ALA A 204 -9.28 -27.01 24.12
N ALA A 205 -8.53 -28.09 23.83
CA ALA A 205 -7.10 -28.16 24.05
C ALA A 205 -6.35 -28.63 22.80
N SER A 206 -5.25 -27.97 22.43
CA SER A 206 -4.47 -28.34 21.24
C SER A 206 -2.98 -28.18 21.49
N SER A 207 -2.17 -29.07 20.90
CA SER A 207 -0.72 -28.96 20.85
C SER A 207 -0.31 -28.36 19.50
N LEU A 208 0.50 -27.30 19.55
CA LEU A 208 0.92 -26.55 18.35
C LEU A 208 2.43 -26.38 18.35
N SER A 209 3.04 -26.50 17.17
CA SER A 209 4.39 -26.00 16.93
C SER A 209 4.42 -24.47 16.95
N PHE A 210 5.59 -23.85 17.01
CA PHE A 210 5.71 -22.39 16.98
C PHE A 210 5.12 -21.75 15.72
N LEU A 211 5.18 -22.43 14.56
CA LEU A 211 4.61 -21.94 13.31
C LEU A 211 3.09 -22.07 13.30
N GLU A 212 2.56 -23.23 13.69
CA GLU A 212 1.12 -23.44 13.84
C GLU A 212 0.53 -22.51 14.89
N ALA A 213 1.25 -22.24 15.98
CA ALA A 213 0.90 -21.24 16.98
C ALA A 213 0.81 -19.85 16.37
N ASP A 214 1.77 -19.43 15.53
CA ASP A 214 1.65 -18.14 14.85
C ASP A 214 0.38 -18.08 14.00
N VAL A 215 0.01 -19.14 13.29
CA VAL A 215 -1.20 -19.18 12.46
C VAL A 215 -2.45 -19.14 13.32
N GLU A 216 -2.52 -20.02 14.31
CA GLU A 216 -3.65 -20.13 15.23
C GLU A 216 -3.83 -18.85 16.03
N PHE A 217 -2.77 -18.21 16.54
CA PHE A 217 -2.89 -16.94 17.26
C PHE A 217 -3.15 -15.73 16.37
N ALA A 218 -2.85 -15.81 15.07
CA ALA A 218 -3.34 -14.83 14.11
C ALA A 218 -4.82 -15.05 13.73
N ALA A 219 -5.27 -16.30 13.73
CA ALA A 219 -6.67 -16.69 13.53
C ALA A 219 -7.53 -16.45 14.80
N LEU A 220 -6.93 -16.60 15.98
CA LEU A 220 -7.52 -16.31 17.28
C LEU A 220 -7.70 -14.80 17.40
N PRO A 221 -8.88 -14.38 17.82
CA PRO A 221 -9.53 -13.38 17.03
C PRO A 221 -8.95 -11.98 17.26
N LYS A 222 -8.66 -11.29 16.15
CA LYS A 222 -9.17 -9.92 15.94
C LYS A 222 -10.68 -9.98 16.12
N ARG A 223 -11.14 -9.99 17.39
CA ARG A 223 -12.53 -10.20 17.87
C ARG A 223 -13.48 -10.58 16.73
N LYS A 224 -13.63 -11.89 16.39
CA LYS A 224 -14.37 -12.43 15.23
C LYS A 224 -15.23 -11.32 14.68
N LYS A 225 -14.71 -10.53 13.73
CA LYS A 225 -15.43 -9.38 13.19
C LYS A 225 -16.50 -10.03 12.33
N LYS A 226 -17.50 -10.63 13.00
CA LYS A 226 -18.51 -11.51 12.41
C LYS A 226 -19.01 -10.68 11.27
N SER A 227 -18.70 -11.14 10.04
CA SER A 227 -19.02 -10.37 8.85
C SER A 227 -20.46 -9.93 9.03
N MET A 228 -20.70 -8.62 8.97
CA MET A 228 -22.04 -8.11 9.21
C MET A 228 -22.96 -8.79 8.19
N PRO A 229 -23.98 -9.54 8.63
CA PRO A 229 -24.74 -10.38 7.72
C PRO A 229 -25.49 -9.48 6.76
N TRP A 230 -25.32 -9.73 5.47
CA TRP A 230 -26.19 -9.15 4.46
C TRP A 230 -27.50 -9.92 4.45
N LYS A 231 -28.49 -9.40 5.19
CA LYS A 231 -29.83 -9.96 5.26
C LYS A 231 -30.62 -9.60 4.01
N VAL A 232 -31.09 -10.61 3.29
CA VAL A 232 -31.86 -10.44 2.06
C VAL A 232 -32.84 -11.61 1.91
N ASP A 233 -33.88 -11.43 1.13
CA ASP A 233 -34.79 -12.51 0.77
C ASP A 233 -34.37 -13.05 -0.59
N PHE A 234 -33.99 -14.33 -0.63
CA PHE A 234 -33.58 -15.05 -1.83
C PHE A 234 -34.83 -15.45 -2.63
N LYS A 235 -35.00 -14.86 -3.81
CA LYS A 235 -36.16 -15.05 -4.68
C LYS A 235 -35.84 -16.10 -5.74
N ILE A 236 -36.45 -17.27 -5.64
CA ILE A 236 -36.34 -18.34 -6.65
C ILE A 236 -37.39 -18.12 -7.76
N SER A 237 -38.57 -17.65 -7.37
CA SER A 237 -39.64 -17.23 -8.26
C SER A 237 -40.43 -16.10 -7.59
N ASP A 238 -41.42 -15.53 -8.29
CA ASP A 238 -42.27 -14.48 -7.72
C ASP A 238 -43.02 -14.93 -6.45
N ARG A 239 -43.26 -16.24 -6.33
CA ARG A 239 -44.00 -16.88 -5.23
C ARG A 239 -43.10 -17.51 -4.18
N LEU A 240 -41.87 -17.90 -4.52
CA LEU A 240 -40.97 -18.60 -3.61
C LEU A 240 -39.82 -17.69 -3.19
N ARG A 241 -39.82 -17.33 -1.90
CA ARG A 241 -38.82 -16.46 -1.28
C ARG A 241 -38.31 -17.10 0.00
N ILE A 242 -36.99 -17.16 0.16
CA ILE A 242 -36.33 -17.75 1.32
C ILE A 242 -35.53 -16.65 2.04
N PRO A 243 -35.85 -16.30 3.29
CA PRO A 243 -35.04 -15.39 4.08
C PRO A 243 -33.62 -15.93 4.32
N VAL A 244 -32.60 -15.27 3.77
CA VAL A 244 -31.19 -15.68 3.90
C VAL A 244 -30.32 -14.59 4.54
N SER A 245 -29.14 -15.00 5.01
CA SER A 245 -28.08 -14.12 5.52
C SER A 245 -26.77 -14.50 4.85
N GLY A 246 -26.21 -13.56 4.09
CA GLY A 246 -24.91 -13.70 3.45
C GLY A 246 -23.77 -13.18 4.33
N TYR A 247 -22.70 -13.96 4.46
CA TYR A 247 -21.49 -13.61 5.21
C TYR A 247 -20.30 -13.57 4.25
N LEU A 248 -19.49 -12.52 4.33
CA LEU A 248 -18.22 -12.44 3.61
C LEU A 248 -17.23 -13.41 4.26
N ILE A 249 -16.67 -14.32 3.46
CA ILE A 249 -15.74 -15.34 3.95
C ILE A 249 -14.31 -15.02 3.53
N VAL A 250 -14.12 -14.66 2.27
CA VAL A 250 -12.82 -14.29 1.71
C VAL A 250 -12.84 -12.82 1.35
N GLN A 251 -11.88 -12.07 1.87
CA GLN A 251 -11.62 -10.69 1.50
C GLN A 251 -10.12 -10.43 1.62
N LYS A 252 -9.54 -9.71 0.66
CA LYS A 252 -8.16 -9.23 0.78
C LYS A 252 -8.05 -8.32 2.01
N GLU A 253 -7.29 -8.75 3.01
CA GLU A 253 -6.89 -7.90 4.11
C GLU A 253 -5.73 -7.00 3.65
N GLY A 254 -5.77 -5.74 4.04
CA GLY A 254 -4.74 -4.75 3.73
C GLY A 254 -4.29 -4.02 4.98
N LEU A 255 -3.08 -3.48 4.94
CA LEU A 255 -2.53 -2.64 6.00
C LEU A 255 -3.33 -1.32 6.10
N PRO A 256 -3.35 -0.67 7.28
CA PRO A 256 -3.81 0.70 7.42
C PRO A 256 -3.08 1.64 6.45
N SER A 257 -3.74 2.76 6.08
CA SER A 257 -3.12 3.77 5.24
C SER A 257 -2.00 4.50 6.00
N TRP A 258 -0.88 4.71 5.32
CA TRP A 258 0.21 5.55 5.82
C TRP A 258 -0.21 7.02 5.80
N LYS A 259 0.11 7.73 6.89
CA LYS A 259 -0.09 9.18 6.98
C LYS A 259 1.22 9.89 6.70
N GLU A 260 1.13 11.00 5.98
CA GLU A 260 2.29 11.86 5.70
C GLU A 260 2.44 12.88 6.81
N GLU A 261 3.65 12.98 7.35
CA GLU A 261 4.02 13.93 8.39
C GLU A 261 5.29 14.70 7.98
N ALA A 262 5.40 15.94 8.44
CA ALA A 262 6.57 16.76 8.18
C ALA A 262 7.79 16.25 8.95
N THR A 263 8.93 16.11 8.27
CA THR A 263 10.18 15.64 8.88
C THR A 263 10.67 16.58 9.99
N GLU A 264 10.50 17.89 9.81
CA GLU A 264 10.96 18.92 10.77
C GLU A 264 10.09 19.01 12.04
N LYS A 265 8.81 18.61 11.95
CA LYS A 265 7.84 18.69 13.04
C LYS A 265 6.95 17.44 13.04
N PRO A 266 7.39 16.34 13.66
CA PRO A 266 6.59 15.12 13.76
C PRO A 266 5.26 15.41 14.48
N GLY A 267 4.17 14.83 13.99
CA GLY A 267 2.80 15.07 14.47
C GLY A 267 2.02 16.20 13.79
N PHE A 268 2.65 17.00 12.91
CA PHE A 268 1.92 17.94 12.04
C PHE A 268 1.63 17.29 10.69
N GLY A 269 0.35 17.16 10.37
CA GLY A 269 -0.12 16.60 9.10
C GLY A 269 0.18 17.54 7.92
N VAL A 270 0.51 16.95 6.78
CA VAL A 270 0.70 17.69 5.52
C VAL A 270 -0.67 18.14 4.98
N THR A 271 -0.82 19.44 4.73
CA THR A 271 -1.99 19.97 4.01
C THR A 271 -1.68 20.00 2.53
N ARG A 272 -2.56 19.39 1.72
CA ARG A 272 -2.43 19.38 0.26
C ARG A 272 -3.39 20.39 -0.34
N GLU A 273 -2.86 21.37 -1.05
CA GLU A 273 -3.63 22.28 -1.90
C GLU A 273 -3.50 21.83 -3.36
N ARG A 274 -4.63 21.78 -4.07
CA ARG A 274 -4.67 21.35 -5.47
C ARG A 274 -5.19 22.50 -6.32
N THR A 275 -4.33 23.03 -7.18
CA THR A 275 -4.70 23.99 -8.22
C THR A 275 -4.91 23.28 -9.54
N HIS A 276 -5.83 23.81 -10.35
CA HIS A 276 -6.15 23.29 -11.68
C HIS A 276 -5.67 24.31 -12.70
N VAL A 277 -4.90 23.86 -13.70
CA VAL A 277 -4.38 24.71 -14.77
C VAL A 277 -4.86 24.22 -16.13
N LYS A 278 -5.12 25.15 -17.05
CA LYS A 278 -5.35 24.81 -18.46
C LYS A 278 -4.06 24.25 -19.05
N LYS A 279 -4.20 23.32 -20.00
CA LYS A 279 -3.09 22.81 -20.80
C LYS A 279 -2.83 23.72 -22.00
N ASP A 280 -2.79 25.03 -21.78
CA ASP A 280 -2.34 26.03 -22.74
C ASP A 280 -0.84 26.35 -22.51
N VAL A 281 -0.25 27.19 -23.35
CA VAL A 281 1.17 27.58 -23.23
C VAL A 281 1.40 28.40 -21.95
N GLU A 282 0.38 29.11 -21.48
CA GLU A 282 0.45 30.03 -20.34
C GLU A 282 0.11 29.37 -18.99
N MET A 283 -0.36 28.11 -18.99
CA MET A 283 -0.75 27.35 -17.80
C MET A 283 -1.72 28.12 -16.89
N THR A 284 -2.77 28.68 -17.48
CA THR A 284 -3.71 29.55 -16.78
C THR A 284 -4.44 28.80 -15.66
N GLU A 285 -4.44 29.34 -14.44
CA GLU A 285 -5.20 28.78 -13.31
C GLU A 285 -6.71 28.89 -13.53
N VAL A 286 -7.42 27.81 -13.20
CA VAL A 286 -8.87 27.69 -13.35
C VAL A 286 -9.52 27.44 -11.99
N PRO A 287 -10.52 28.24 -11.60
CA PRO A 287 -11.31 27.98 -10.41
C PRO A 287 -12.00 26.62 -10.48
N ALA A 288 -12.15 25.96 -9.33
CA ALA A 288 -12.77 24.63 -9.26
C ALA A 288 -14.22 24.60 -9.77
N ASP A 289 -14.94 25.71 -9.63
CA ASP A 289 -16.36 25.83 -10.01
C ASP A 289 -16.56 25.90 -11.54
N GLU A 290 -15.53 26.25 -12.30
CA GLU A 290 -15.58 26.28 -13.78
C GLU A 290 -15.24 24.91 -14.41
N ILE A 291 -14.94 23.90 -13.58
CA ILE A 291 -14.55 22.57 -14.05
C ILE A 291 -15.78 21.70 -14.20
N ILE A 292 -16.02 21.26 -15.44
CA ILE A 292 -17.04 20.25 -15.76
C ILE A 292 -16.40 18.90 -16.01
N THR A 293 -17.05 17.83 -15.55
CA THR A 293 -16.60 16.46 -15.85
C THR A 293 -16.80 16.19 -17.35
N GLY A 294 -15.82 15.55 -17.99
CA GLY A 294 -15.89 15.17 -19.39
C GLY A 294 -15.56 13.70 -19.56
N TYR A 295 -16.39 12.98 -20.32
CA TYR A 295 -16.15 11.58 -20.66
C TYR A 295 -15.62 11.48 -22.09
N GLN A 296 -14.60 10.66 -22.28
CA GLN A 296 -14.08 10.39 -23.60
C GLN A 296 -14.97 9.37 -24.31
N TYR A 297 -15.57 9.77 -25.44
CA TYR A 297 -16.33 8.90 -26.33
C TYR A 297 -15.63 8.84 -27.68
N GLY A 298 -14.80 7.80 -27.86
CA GLY A 298 -13.90 7.68 -29.01
C GLY A 298 -12.86 8.80 -29.01
N SER A 299 -12.87 9.64 -30.04
CA SER A 299 -11.99 10.80 -30.18
C SER A 299 -12.54 12.10 -29.58
N LYS A 300 -13.83 12.14 -29.21
CA LYS A 300 -14.48 13.34 -28.68
C LYS A 300 -14.56 13.31 -27.16
N ILE A 301 -14.38 14.46 -26.53
CA ILE A 301 -14.66 14.67 -25.11
C ILE A 301 -16.06 15.24 -25.02
N ILE A 302 -16.97 14.51 -24.38
CA ILE A 302 -18.35 14.94 -24.16
C ILE A 302 -18.42 15.52 -22.75
N PRO A 303 -18.69 16.82 -22.60
CA PRO A 303 -18.93 17.41 -21.28
C PRO A 303 -20.22 16.84 -20.70
N PHE A 304 -20.20 16.52 -19.41
CA PHE A 304 -21.31 15.89 -18.70
C PHE A 304 -21.39 16.48 -17.29
N SER A 305 -22.47 17.22 -17.03
CA SER A 305 -22.67 17.88 -15.74
C SER A 305 -22.98 16.87 -14.64
N ALA A 306 -22.82 17.27 -13.38
CA ALA A 306 -23.15 16.41 -12.24
C ALA A 306 -24.67 16.14 -12.17
N GLU A 307 -25.50 17.09 -12.62
CA GLU A 307 -26.94 16.98 -12.72
C GLU A 307 -27.35 15.96 -13.78
N ASP A 308 -26.74 16.04 -14.97
CA ASP A 308 -26.95 15.06 -16.05
C ASP A 308 -26.53 13.67 -15.61
N GLU A 309 -25.39 13.55 -14.89
CA GLU A 309 -24.94 12.28 -14.35
C GLU A 309 -25.93 11.71 -13.37
N GLN A 310 -26.46 12.48 -12.44
CA GLN A 310 -27.45 11.99 -11.49
C GLN A 310 -28.76 11.54 -12.16
N GLN A 311 -29.23 12.27 -13.17
CA GLN A 311 -30.49 11.94 -13.86
C GLN A 311 -30.36 10.75 -14.82
N MET A 312 -29.23 10.62 -15.52
CA MET A 312 -29.03 9.56 -16.51
C MET A 312 -28.36 8.31 -15.95
N ASN A 313 -27.87 8.33 -14.70
CA ASN A 313 -27.25 7.15 -14.11
C ASN A 313 -28.25 5.98 -14.03
N TYR A 314 -27.74 4.77 -14.22
CA TYR A 314 -28.57 3.58 -14.16
C TYR A 314 -29.07 3.32 -12.72
N GLU A 315 -30.38 3.36 -12.54
CA GLU A 315 -31.02 3.01 -11.27
C GLU A 315 -31.11 1.50 -11.11
N SER A 316 -30.34 0.97 -10.15
CA SER A 316 -30.23 -0.48 -9.93
C SER A 316 -31.45 -1.10 -9.23
N GLY A 317 -32.35 -0.26 -8.73
CA GLY A 317 -33.52 -0.64 -7.95
C GLY A 317 -33.20 -0.96 -6.48
N PRO A 318 -34.19 -1.49 -5.72
CA PRO A 318 -33.99 -1.87 -4.33
C PRO A 318 -33.05 -3.07 -4.18
N ARG A 319 -32.67 -3.35 -2.93
CA ARG A 319 -31.91 -4.56 -2.58
C ARG A 319 -32.61 -5.80 -3.16
N ASP A 320 -31.86 -6.60 -3.90
CA ASP A 320 -32.41 -7.76 -4.61
C ASP A 320 -31.42 -8.93 -4.64
N PHE A 321 -31.97 -10.14 -4.56
CA PHE A 321 -31.22 -11.38 -4.67
C PHE A 321 -32.12 -12.44 -5.30
N SER A 322 -32.07 -12.51 -6.63
CA SER A 322 -33.04 -13.24 -7.45
C SER A 322 -32.35 -14.23 -8.39
N VAL A 323 -32.94 -15.41 -8.56
CA VAL A 323 -32.48 -16.42 -9.54
C VAL A 323 -32.86 -15.96 -10.94
N ILE A 324 -31.88 -15.97 -11.84
CA ILE A 324 -32.06 -15.73 -13.27
C ILE A 324 -32.33 -17.06 -13.97
N CYS A 325 -31.45 -18.04 -13.76
CA CYS A 325 -31.54 -19.36 -14.37
C CYS A 325 -30.70 -20.39 -13.60
N PHE A 326 -30.77 -21.65 -14.04
CA PHE A 326 -29.93 -22.74 -13.55
C PHE A 326 -29.01 -23.22 -14.67
N ALA A 327 -27.77 -23.52 -14.34
CA ALA A 327 -26.77 -24.03 -15.27
C ALA A 327 -26.12 -25.30 -14.71
N ASP A 328 -25.50 -26.10 -15.56
CA ASP A 328 -24.72 -27.26 -15.11
C ASP A 328 -23.45 -26.79 -14.41
N ALA A 329 -23.08 -27.43 -13.30
CA ALA A 329 -21.89 -27.04 -12.53
C ALA A 329 -20.61 -27.08 -13.39
N THR A 330 -20.54 -28.01 -14.36
CA THR A 330 -19.42 -28.15 -15.30
C THR A 330 -19.31 -27.01 -16.31
N SER A 331 -20.37 -26.22 -16.51
CA SER A 331 -20.34 -25.07 -17.43
C SER A 331 -19.61 -23.86 -16.86
N ILE A 332 -19.44 -23.80 -15.53
CA ILE A 332 -18.74 -22.71 -14.85
C ILE A 332 -17.30 -23.13 -14.58
N HIS A 333 -16.39 -22.66 -15.43
CA HIS A 333 -14.96 -22.86 -15.24
C HIS A 333 -14.38 -21.83 -14.26
N GLU A 334 -13.40 -22.22 -13.45
CA GLU A 334 -12.76 -21.36 -12.42
C GLU A 334 -12.14 -20.08 -13.03
N SER A 335 -11.74 -20.12 -14.29
CA SER A 335 -11.26 -18.93 -15.02
C SER A 335 -12.31 -17.84 -15.19
N PHE A 336 -13.59 -18.14 -14.97
CA PHE A 336 -14.68 -17.17 -14.98
C PHE A 336 -14.99 -16.62 -13.59
N PHE A 337 -14.21 -16.94 -12.56
CA PHE A 337 -14.43 -16.31 -11.25
C PHE A 337 -13.98 -14.86 -11.30
N ASN A 338 -14.87 -13.96 -10.87
CA ASN A 338 -14.61 -12.52 -10.84
C ASN A 338 -14.83 -11.94 -9.44
N GLY A 339 -14.24 -10.78 -9.18
CA GLY A 339 -14.35 -10.03 -7.93
C GLY A 339 -13.27 -10.36 -6.90
N ASN A 340 -13.26 -9.57 -5.82
CA ASN A 340 -12.23 -9.60 -4.77
C ASN A 340 -12.70 -10.29 -3.49
N SER A 341 -13.88 -10.93 -3.52
CA SER A 341 -14.49 -11.50 -2.33
C SER A 341 -15.57 -12.54 -2.63
N THR A 342 -15.69 -13.52 -1.76
CA THR A 342 -16.71 -14.59 -1.83
C THR A 342 -17.64 -14.52 -0.62
N MET A 343 -18.93 -14.81 -0.83
CA MET A 343 -19.94 -14.80 0.23
C MET A 343 -20.64 -16.14 0.39
N ASN A 344 -20.83 -16.57 1.63
CA ASN A 344 -21.63 -17.77 1.94
C ASN A 344 -23.01 -17.36 2.46
N PHE A 345 -24.05 -17.96 1.90
CA PHE A 345 -25.43 -17.74 2.26
C PHE A 345 -25.98 -18.91 3.06
N ILE A 346 -26.49 -18.59 4.24
CA ILE A 346 -27.25 -19.51 5.10
C ILE A 346 -28.66 -18.98 5.31
N ALA A 347 -29.55 -19.84 5.79
CA ALA A 347 -30.88 -19.42 6.21
C ALA A 347 -30.77 -18.40 7.36
N ARG A 348 -31.74 -17.49 7.44
CA ARG A 348 -31.76 -16.46 8.48
C ARG A 348 -31.73 -17.12 9.87
N PRO A 349 -30.75 -16.79 10.74
CA PRO A 349 -30.65 -17.43 12.05
C PRO A 349 -31.93 -17.24 12.87
N GLY A 350 -32.49 -18.34 13.37
CA GLY A 350 -33.75 -18.38 14.13
C GLY A 350 -34.99 -18.74 13.30
N ASP A 351 -34.89 -18.86 11.98
CA ASP A 351 -35.99 -19.25 11.10
C ASP A 351 -35.85 -20.72 10.65
N GLN A 352 -36.56 -21.62 11.34
CA GLN A 352 -36.54 -23.06 11.05
C GLN A 352 -37.14 -23.39 9.67
N MET A 353 -38.19 -22.66 9.26
CA MET A 353 -38.83 -22.88 7.96
C MET A 353 -37.88 -22.51 6.82
N ALA A 354 -37.22 -21.36 6.91
CA ALA A 354 -36.22 -20.96 5.93
C ALA A 354 -35.04 -21.93 5.88
N GLN A 355 -34.63 -22.50 7.03
CA GLN A 355 -33.56 -23.49 7.11
C GLN A 355 -33.92 -24.79 6.37
N SER A 356 -35.11 -25.34 6.60
CA SER A 356 -35.58 -26.53 5.89
C SER A 356 -35.72 -26.29 4.38
N LEU A 357 -36.27 -25.13 3.98
CA LEU A 357 -36.43 -24.77 2.56
C LEU A 357 -35.08 -24.60 1.85
N LEU A 358 -34.13 -23.90 2.48
CA LEU A 358 -32.81 -23.70 1.90
C LEU A 358 -32.03 -25.02 1.81
N SER A 359 -32.10 -25.88 2.84
CA SER A 359 -31.47 -27.20 2.83
C SER A 359 -32.02 -28.08 1.71
N ALA A 360 -33.36 -28.12 1.53
CA ALA A 360 -33.98 -28.83 0.42
C ALA A 360 -33.51 -28.30 -0.94
N PHE A 361 -33.38 -26.98 -1.09
CA PHE A 361 -32.87 -26.36 -2.30
C PHE A 361 -31.39 -26.67 -2.57
N ILE A 362 -30.53 -26.62 -1.55
CA ILE A 362 -29.10 -26.95 -1.66
C ILE A 362 -28.92 -28.40 -2.10
N ARG A 363 -29.65 -29.34 -1.48
CA ARG A 363 -29.60 -30.75 -1.83
C ARG A 363 -30.10 -31.01 -3.24
N ALA A 364 -31.20 -30.37 -3.65
CA ALA A 364 -31.70 -30.48 -5.02
C ALA A 364 -30.69 -29.98 -6.07
N LEU A 365 -29.97 -28.88 -5.80
CA LEU A 365 -28.88 -28.41 -6.68
C LEU A 365 -27.72 -29.42 -6.73
N SER A 366 -27.34 -29.97 -5.57
CA SER A 366 -26.26 -30.95 -5.48
C SER A 366 -26.59 -32.25 -6.21
N GLU A 367 -27.80 -32.80 -6.01
CA GLU A 367 -28.26 -34.04 -6.62
C GLU A 367 -28.43 -33.90 -8.14
N SER A 368 -28.81 -32.71 -8.61
CA SER A 368 -28.96 -32.43 -10.03
C SER A 368 -27.65 -32.01 -10.72
N GLY A 369 -26.56 -31.81 -9.98
CA GLY A 369 -25.28 -31.32 -10.53
C GLY A 369 -25.36 -29.91 -11.11
N LYS A 370 -26.25 -29.06 -10.57
CA LYS A 370 -26.55 -27.72 -11.08
C LYS A 370 -26.15 -26.62 -10.11
N VAL A 371 -25.98 -25.43 -10.67
CA VAL A 371 -25.72 -24.17 -9.97
C VAL A 371 -26.79 -23.15 -10.34
N ALA A 372 -27.08 -22.20 -9.46
CA ALA A 372 -28.06 -21.15 -9.72
C ALA A 372 -27.35 -19.84 -10.10
N ILE A 373 -27.64 -19.28 -11.27
CA ILE A 373 -27.17 -17.96 -11.67
C ILE A 373 -28.13 -16.92 -11.09
N VAL A 374 -27.58 -15.94 -10.38
CA VAL A 374 -28.35 -14.97 -9.61
C VAL A 374 -27.94 -13.53 -9.90
N ARG A 375 -28.95 -12.65 -9.88
CA ARG A 375 -28.78 -11.20 -9.84
C ARG A 375 -28.68 -10.78 -8.37
N ARG A 376 -27.65 -10.01 -8.04
CA ARG A 376 -27.42 -9.46 -6.70
C ARG A 376 -27.35 -7.94 -6.77
N VAL A 377 -28.16 -7.26 -5.97
CA VAL A 377 -28.07 -5.82 -5.72
C VAL A 377 -27.91 -5.60 -4.23
N TYR A 378 -26.72 -5.20 -3.79
CA TYR A 378 -26.41 -5.08 -2.36
C TYR A 378 -27.26 -4.01 -1.65
N ASN A 379 -27.37 -2.83 -2.27
CA ASN A 379 -28.24 -1.73 -1.87
C ASN A 379 -28.54 -0.85 -3.11
N VAL A 380 -29.38 0.18 -2.95
CA VAL A 380 -29.84 1.09 -4.03
C VAL A 380 -28.69 1.83 -4.73
N ARG A 381 -27.57 2.07 -4.03
CA ARG A 381 -26.39 2.78 -4.57
C ARG A 381 -25.42 1.85 -5.29
N ASN A 382 -25.56 0.54 -5.12
CA ASN A 382 -24.68 -0.45 -5.75
C ASN A 382 -25.27 -0.92 -7.07
N ARG A 383 -24.41 -1.01 -8.09
CA ARG A 383 -24.76 -1.63 -9.37
C ARG A 383 -25.13 -3.11 -9.18
N PRO A 384 -26.04 -3.66 -10.00
CA PRO A 384 -26.32 -5.09 -9.97
C PRO A 384 -25.07 -5.86 -10.36
N THR A 385 -24.80 -6.95 -9.65
CA THR A 385 -23.77 -7.93 -9.99
C THR A 385 -24.44 -9.25 -10.35
N ILE A 386 -23.89 -9.94 -11.35
CA ILE A 386 -24.30 -11.31 -11.68
C ILE A 386 -23.27 -12.25 -11.06
N GLY A 387 -23.74 -13.32 -10.45
CA GLY A 387 -22.89 -14.38 -9.93
C GLY A 387 -23.61 -15.71 -9.94
N PHE A 388 -22.94 -16.76 -9.51
CA PHE A 388 -23.56 -18.07 -9.35
C PHE A 388 -23.56 -18.50 -7.88
N LEU A 389 -24.47 -19.40 -7.55
CA LEU A 389 -24.58 -20.06 -6.26
C LEU A 389 -24.25 -21.55 -6.42
N SER A 390 -23.20 -21.98 -5.73
CA SER A 390 -22.79 -23.37 -5.66
C SER A 390 -23.24 -24.01 -4.34
N PRO A 391 -23.85 -25.22 -4.37
CA PRO A 391 -24.21 -25.94 -3.15
C PRO A 391 -22.96 -26.52 -2.46
N VAL A 392 -22.79 -26.25 -1.17
CA VAL A 392 -21.71 -26.84 -0.36
C VAL A 392 -22.31 -27.56 0.84
N ILE A 393 -22.06 -28.87 0.92
CA ILE A 393 -22.55 -29.77 1.97
C ILE A 393 -21.34 -30.30 2.73
N LYS A 394 -21.20 -29.90 4.00
CA LYS A 394 -20.18 -30.38 4.95
C LYS A 394 -20.85 -31.14 6.09
N LEU A 395 -20.06 -31.90 6.86
CA LEU A 395 -20.53 -32.77 7.95
C LEU A 395 -21.46 -32.06 8.96
N HIS A 396 -21.18 -30.77 9.26
CA HIS A 396 -21.92 -29.99 10.25
C HIS A 396 -22.59 -28.72 9.68
N ALA A 397 -22.55 -28.50 8.36
CA ALA A 397 -23.09 -27.28 7.76
C ALA A 397 -23.43 -27.46 6.27
N GLU A 398 -24.55 -26.84 5.86
CA GLU A 398 -24.96 -26.70 4.46
C GLU A 398 -25.11 -25.20 4.16
N TYR A 399 -24.55 -24.74 3.03
CA TYR A 399 -24.66 -23.35 2.60
C TYR A 399 -24.54 -23.20 1.08
N LEU A 400 -24.92 -22.03 0.56
CA LEU A 400 -24.69 -21.64 -0.83
C LEU A 400 -23.50 -20.68 -0.91
N GLU A 401 -22.50 -21.01 -1.72
CA GLU A 401 -21.35 -20.15 -1.99
C GLU A 401 -21.61 -19.27 -3.20
N TYR A 402 -21.42 -17.96 -3.05
CA TYR A 402 -21.62 -16.95 -4.09
C TYR A 402 -20.30 -16.37 -4.59
N ILE A 403 -20.08 -16.50 -5.89
CA ILE A 403 -18.94 -15.93 -6.61
C ILE A 403 -19.47 -15.10 -7.80
N ASN A 404 -18.88 -13.93 -8.06
CA ASN A 404 -19.31 -13.11 -9.19
C ASN A 404 -18.86 -13.73 -10.50
N LEU A 405 -19.67 -13.55 -11.54
CA LEU A 405 -19.33 -13.89 -12.92
C LEU A 405 -18.91 -12.62 -13.69
N PRO A 406 -18.03 -12.73 -14.69
CA PRO A 406 -17.68 -11.63 -15.58
C PRO A 406 -18.86 -11.25 -16.47
N TYR A 407 -18.91 -9.97 -16.83
CA TYR A 407 -19.75 -9.50 -17.94
C TYR A 407 -19.07 -9.79 -19.29
N SER A 408 -19.81 -9.62 -20.38
CA SER A 408 -19.24 -9.79 -21.73
C SER A 408 -18.06 -8.86 -21.99
N GLU A 409 -18.06 -7.69 -21.37
CA GLU A 409 -17.05 -6.64 -21.47
C GLU A 409 -15.78 -6.99 -20.68
N ASP A 410 -15.89 -7.83 -19.65
CA ASP A 410 -14.76 -8.24 -18.82
C ASP A 410 -13.92 -9.35 -19.50
N VAL A 411 -14.53 -10.09 -20.43
CA VAL A 411 -13.89 -11.24 -21.09
C VAL A 411 -12.96 -10.78 -22.21
N ARG A 412 -11.66 -11.02 -22.04
CA ARG A 412 -10.64 -10.75 -23.06
C ARG A 412 -10.36 -11.97 -23.91
N LYS A 413 -10.72 -11.92 -25.19
CA LYS A 413 -10.44 -12.98 -26.17
C LYS A 413 -9.03 -12.85 -26.73
N ILE A 414 -8.04 -13.31 -25.97
CA ILE A 414 -6.65 -13.36 -26.42
C ILE A 414 -6.41 -14.70 -27.10
N GLN A 415 -5.96 -14.68 -28.35
CA GLN A 415 -5.64 -15.88 -29.10
C GLN A 415 -4.17 -16.25 -28.88
N PHE A 416 -3.93 -17.49 -28.44
CA PHE A 416 -2.59 -18.05 -28.27
C PHE A 416 -2.38 -19.20 -29.28
N PRO A 417 -1.17 -19.38 -29.82
CA PRO A 417 -0.84 -20.58 -30.59
C PRO A 417 -1.03 -21.85 -29.75
N SER A 418 -1.59 -22.91 -30.34
CA SER A 418 -1.76 -24.19 -29.66
C SER A 418 -0.41 -24.85 -29.37
N LEU A 419 -0.23 -25.34 -28.13
CA LEU A 419 0.96 -26.05 -27.69
C LEU A 419 0.93 -27.56 -27.99
N VAL A 420 -0.19 -28.12 -28.50
CA VAL A 420 -0.33 -29.57 -28.78
C VAL A 420 0.74 -30.07 -29.75
N ARG A 421 1.06 -29.28 -30.78
CA ARG A 421 2.14 -29.61 -31.74
C ARG A 421 3.55 -29.51 -31.15
N ALA A 422 3.71 -28.82 -30.03
CA ALA A 422 4.97 -28.77 -29.30
C ALA A 422 5.14 -30.00 -28.40
N GLU A 423 4.03 -30.52 -27.84
CA GLU A 423 3.99 -31.78 -27.10
C GLU A 423 4.43 -32.98 -27.95
N GLU A 424 3.95 -33.05 -29.20
CA GLU A 424 4.36 -34.08 -30.16
C GLU A 424 5.86 -34.05 -30.49
N LYS A 425 6.54 -32.92 -30.23
CA LYS A 425 7.98 -32.73 -30.50
C LYS A 425 8.86 -32.98 -29.28
N LEU A 426 8.29 -33.15 -28.10
CA LEU A 426 9.04 -33.46 -26.88
C LEU A 426 9.58 -34.89 -26.94
N ALA A 427 10.88 -35.06 -26.75
CA ALA A 427 11.48 -36.38 -26.68
C ALA A 427 11.08 -37.11 -25.38
N ASP A 428 11.04 -38.44 -25.41
CA ASP A 428 10.57 -39.24 -24.26
C ASP A 428 11.41 -39.05 -23.00
N ASP A 429 12.71 -38.79 -23.15
CA ASP A 429 13.60 -38.48 -22.02
C ASP A 429 13.23 -37.14 -21.35
N GLN A 430 12.76 -36.16 -22.12
CA GLN A 430 12.29 -34.88 -21.57
C GLN A 430 11.02 -35.06 -20.74
N LYS A 431 10.10 -35.93 -21.22
CA LYS A 431 8.89 -36.29 -20.49
C LYS A 431 9.22 -37.02 -19.20
N ALA A 432 10.12 -38.01 -19.27
CA ALA A 432 10.56 -38.76 -18.10
C ALA A 432 11.27 -37.87 -17.06
N ALA A 433 12.09 -36.92 -17.49
CA ALA A 433 12.74 -35.97 -16.57
C ALA A 433 11.73 -35.08 -15.82
N VAL A 434 10.66 -34.65 -16.50
CA VAL A 434 9.57 -33.88 -15.88
C VAL A 434 8.73 -34.77 -14.95
N ASP A 435 8.43 -36.01 -15.33
CA ASP A 435 7.72 -36.97 -14.48
C ASP A 435 8.48 -37.25 -13.17
N ASP A 436 9.80 -37.42 -13.26
CA ASP A 436 10.66 -37.62 -12.09
C ASP A 436 10.71 -36.35 -11.22
N LEU A 437 10.65 -35.15 -11.82
CA LEU A 437 10.53 -33.90 -11.08
C LEU A 437 9.21 -33.81 -10.33
N ILE A 438 8.08 -34.09 -10.99
CA ILE A 438 6.73 -34.07 -10.39
C ILE A 438 6.68 -35.01 -9.19
N LYS A 439 7.19 -36.24 -9.32
CA LYS A 439 7.24 -37.21 -8.21
C LYS A 439 8.13 -36.75 -7.05
N SER A 440 9.25 -36.09 -7.36
CA SER A 440 10.21 -35.63 -6.33
C SER A 440 9.75 -34.38 -5.57
N MET A 441 8.91 -33.54 -6.19
CA MET A 441 8.40 -32.28 -5.62
C MET A 441 6.90 -32.35 -5.27
N ASP A 442 6.35 -33.55 -5.11
CA ASP A 442 4.97 -33.73 -4.67
C ASP A 442 4.79 -33.20 -3.24
N LEU A 443 3.80 -32.33 -3.05
CA LEU A 443 3.46 -31.73 -1.77
C LEU A 443 2.37 -32.53 -1.05
N THR A 444 2.18 -33.80 -1.39
CA THR A 444 1.28 -34.71 -0.69
C THR A 444 2.05 -35.79 0.06
N ASP A 445 1.66 -36.01 1.33
CA ASP A 445 2.17 -37.10 2.16
C ASP A 445 1.61 -38.45 1.69
N ARG A 446 2.20 -39.56 2.14
CA ARG A 446 1.74 -40.94 1.87
C ARG A 446 0.31 -41.20 2.31
N GLU A 447 -0.18 -40.45 3.29
CA GLU A 447 -1.55 -40.48 3.79
C GLU A 447 -2.51 -39.56 3.02
N GLY A 448 -2.03 -38.91 1.94
CA GLY A 448 -2.80 -37.98 1.12
C GLY A 448 -2.99 -36.61 1.76
N ARG A 449 -2.25 -36.29 2.83
CA ARG A 449 -2.29 -34.98 3.48
C ARG A 449 -1.42 -33.98 2.72
N GLU A 450 -1.94 -32.79 2.49
CA GLU A 450 -1.19 -31.68 1.90
C GLU A 450 -0.10 -31.19 2.87
N LEU A 451 1.17 -31.30 2.45
CA LEU A 451 2.35 -30.90 3.23
C LEU A 451 2.48 -29.37 3.35
N TYR A 452 1.93 -28.62 2.38
CA TYR A 452 1.95 -27.16 2.37
C TYR A 452 0.54 -26.60 2.16
N ARG A 453 -0.18 -26.35 3.25
CA ARG A 453 -1.52 -25.74 3.19
C ARG A 453 -1.43 -24.22 3.16
N SER A 454 -1.61 -23.63 1.99
CA SER A 454 -1.59 -22.18 1.81
C SER A 454 -2.63 -21.41 2.64
N VAL A 455 -3.76 -22.04 2.96
CA VAL A 455 -4.83 -21.47 3.81
C VAL A 455 -4.35 -21.20 5.23
N ASP A 456 -3.40 -22.00 5.71
CA ASP A 456 -2.83 -21.89 7.04
C ASP A 456 -1.62 -20.93 7.02
N THR A 457 -1.22 -20.37 5.87
CA THR A 457 -0.07 -19.44 5.79
C THR A 457 -0.51 -17.99 5.89
N LEU A 458 0.07 -17.24 6.83
CA LEU A 458 -0.19 -15.79 6.98
C LEU A 458 0.49 -15.00 5.86
N ASP A 459 -0.10 -13.84 5.50
CA ASP A 459 0.51 -12.92 4.53
C ASP A 459 1.91 -12.46 4.99
N PRO A 460 3.00 -12.86 4.28
CA PRO A 460 4.36 -12.51 4.65
C PRO A 460 4.61 -11.01 4.64
N TYR A 461 3.95 -10.27 3.75
CA TYR A 461 4.14 -8.83 3.64
C TYR A 461 3.64 -8.12 4.91
N THR A 462 2.45 -8.49 5.39
CA THR A 462 1.91 -7.99 6.64
C THR A 462 2.80 -8.32 7.83
N GLN A 463 3.32 -9.56 7.91
CA GLN A 463 4.25 -9.94 9.00
C GLN A 463 5.54 -9.14 8.96
N TYR A 464 6.13 -8.99 7.77
CA TYR A 464 7.32 -8.17 7.55
C TYR A 464 7.11 -6.73 8.02
N VAL A 465 6.01 -6.09 7.62
CA VAL A 465 5.73 -4.70 8.03
C VAL A 465 5.55 -4.58 9.54
N TYR A 466 4.86 -5.53 10.18
CA TYR A 466 4.71 -5.52 11.65
C TYR A 466 6.06 -5.64 12.37
N GLN A 467 6.96 -6.49 11.89
CA GLN A 467 8.29 -6.64 12.46
C GLN A 467 9.10 -5.34 12.32
N VAL A 468 9.12 -4.74 11.13
CA VAL A 468 9.84 -3.50 10.85
C VAL A 468 9.31 -2.34 11.70
N LEU A 469 7.98 -2.18 11.77
CA LEU A 469 7.35 -1.15 12.59
C LEU A 469 7.67 -1.33 14.08
N SER A 470 7.62 -2.57 14.57
CA SER A 470 7.91 -2.85 15.97
C SER A 470 9.37 -2.59 16.31
N HIS A 471 10.30 -2.98 15.43
CA HIS A 471 11.71 -2.68 15.60
C HIS A 471 11.97 -1.18 15.61
N ARG A 472 11.37 -0.43 14.67
CA ARG A 472 11.52 1.03 14.64
C ARG A 472 10.97 1.71 15.89
N GLN A 473 9.90 1.16 16.48
CA GLN A 473 9.31 1.69 17.70
C GLN A 473 10.17 1.43 18.95
N LEU A 474 10.82 0.28 19.05
CA LEU A 474 11.70 -0.09 20.17
C LEU A 474 13.10 0.51 20.04
N HIS A 475 13.58 0.65 18.80
CA HIS A 475 14.91 1.15 18.45
C HIS A 475 14.79 2.32 17.46
N PRO A 476 14.36 3.53 17.90
CA PRO A 476 14.11 4.67 17.01
C PRO A 476 15.36 5.20 16.30
N GLU A 477 16.54 5.09 16.92
CA GLU A 477 17.79 5.66 16.40
C GLU A 477 18.64 4.64 15.62
N GLU A 478 18.29 3.35 15.65
CA GLU A 478 19.10 2.32 15.00
C GLU A 478 18.86 2.27 13.47
N PRO A 479 19.93 2.08 12.67
CA PRO A 479 19.81 1.84 11.24
C PRO A 479 19.00 0.56 10.97
N ILE A 480 17.89 0.67 10.23
CA ILE A 480 16.94 -0.44 10.09
C ILE A 480 17.24 -1.39 8.92
N LYS A 481 18.23 -1.08 8.07
CA LYS A 481 18.44 -1.79 6.80
C LYS A 481 18.76 -3.28 6.98
N GLU A 482 19.71 -3.59 7.85
CA GLU A 482 20.09 -4.99 8.13
C GLU A 482 18.93 -5.76 8.75
N PHE A 483 18.22 -5.14 9.70
CA PHE A 483 17.03 -5.72 10.29
C PHE A 483 15.91 -5.96 9.26
N MET A 484 15.71 -5.07 8.29
CA MET A 484 14.73 -5.27 7.22
C MET A 484 15.05 -6.52 6.39
N ASP A 485 16.31 -6.75 6.04
CA ASP A 485 16.71 -7.92 5.27
C ASP A 485 16.47 -9.22 6.05
N ASP A 486 16.77 -9.22 7.36
CA ASP A 486 16.52 -10.34 8.25
C ASP A 486 15.03 -10.60 8.50
N ALA A 487 14.24 -9.55 8.75
CA ALA A 487 12.79 -9.62 8.90
C ALA A 487 12.14 -10.18 7.63
N LYS A 488 12.60 -9.74 6.46
CA LYS A 488 12.13 -10.27 5.18
C LYS A 488 12.43 -11.76 5.04
N ARG A 489 13.65 -12.20 5.35
CA ARG A 489 14.02 -13.61 5.32
C ARG A 489 13.13 -14.44 6.26
N GLN A 490 12.90 -13.93 7.47
CA GLN A 490 12.07 -14.62 8.46
C GLN A 490 10.60 -14.72 8.02
N ALA A 491 10.04 -13.66 7.45
CA ALA A 491 8.68 -13.63 6.95
C ALA A 491 8.48 -14.54 5.72
N MET A 492 9.52 -14.73 4.90
CA MET A 492 9.49 -15.61 3.73
C MET A 492 9.68 -17.09 4.08
N LYS A 493 10.30 -17.41 5.22
CA LYS A 493 10.60 -18.80 5.64
C LYS A 493 9.41 -19.77 5.56
N PRO A 494 8.16 -19.41 5.95
CA PRO A 494 7.01 -20.30 5.81
C PRO A 494 6.63 -20.63 4.36
N LEU A 495 7.04 -19.80 3.39
CA LEU A 495 6.82 -20.05 1.96
C LEU A 495 7.91 -20.93 1.33
N GLU A 496 9.00 -21.20 2.05
CA GLU A 496 10.09 -22.01 1.53
C GLU A 496 9.72 -23.50 1.60
N VAL A 497 10.04 -24.22 0.52
CA VAL A 497 9.91 -25.69 0.48
C VAL A 497 10.84 -26.31 1.53
N SER A 498 10.41 -27.40 2.16
CA SER A 498 11.22 -28.13 3.14
C SER A 498 12.57 -28.55 2.55
N GLU A 499 13.61 -28.53 3.38
CA GLU A 499 14.96 -28.92 2.96
C GLU A 499 14.99 -30.38 2.46
N GLU A 500 14.21 -31.27 3.09
CA GLU A 500 14.07 -32.67 2.68
C GLU A 500 13.57 -32.80 1.23
N LEU A 501 12.56 -32.00 0.83
CA LEU A 501 12.05 -32.01 -0.54
C LEU A 501 13.05 -31.40 -1.52
N LYS A 502 13.77 -30.34 -1.12
CA LYS A 502 14.84 -29.74 -1.94
C LYS A 502 15.96 -30.74 -2.21
N GLU A 503 16.38 -31.50 -1.21
CA GLU A 503 17.40 -32.54 -1.34
C GLU A 503 16.92 -33.69 -2.24
N ASN A 504 15.68 -34.16 -2.05
CA ASN A 504 15.09 -35.21 -2.87
C ASN A 504 14.96 -34.79 -4.34
N ALA A 505 14.59 -33.53 -4.61
CA ALA A 505 14.41 -33.00 -5.96
C ALA A 505 15.72 -32.56 -6.64
N ALA A 506 16.84 -32.47 -5.90
CA ALA A 506 18.08 -31.91 -6.42
C ALA A 506 18.63 -32.67 -7.65
N LEU A 507 18.49 -34.01 -7.68
CA LEU A 507 18.91 -34.83 -8.81
C LEU A 507 17.99 -34.65 -10.03
N SER A 508 16.67 -34.64 -9.81
CA SER A 508 15.66 -34.41 -10.85
C SER A 508 15.81 -33.02 -11.48
N LEU A 509 16.05 -31.99 -10.66
CA LEU A 509 16.28 -30.61 -11.12
C LEU A 509 17.52 -30.49 -12.01
N LYS A 510 18.62 -31.15 -11.63
CA LYS A 510 19.84 -31.19 -12.46
C LYS A 510 19.56 -31.85 -13.81
N ARG A 511 18.86 -32.99 -13.81
CA ARG A 511 18.48 -33.69 -15.05
C ARG A 511 17.60 -32.83 -15.96
N VAL A 512 16.61 -32.13 -15.40
CA VAL A 512 15.76 -31.21 -16.18
C VAL A 512 16.58 -30.08 -16.78
N ALA A 513 17.52 -29.50 -16.04
CA ALA A 513 18.41 -28.44 -16.56
C ALA A 513 19.32 -28.93 -17.70
N GLU A 514 19.76 -30.19 -17.67
CA GLU A 514 20.57 -30.80 -18.74
C GLU A 514 19.73 -31.06 -20.01
N VAL A 515 18.49 -31.53 -19.84
CA VAL A 515 17.60 -31.94 -20.94
C VAL A 515 16.86 -30.76 -21.59
N PHE A 516 16.72 -29.63 -20.87
CA PHE A 516 16.13 -28.40 -21.37
C PHE A 516 17.15 -27.25 -21.32
N PRO A 517 18.04 -27.14 -22.33
CA PRO A 517 19.01 -26.04 -22.37
C PRO A 517 18.31 -24.70 -22.58
N ILE A 518 18.54 -23.75 -21.67
CA ILE A 518 17.97 -22.39 -21.72
C ILE A 518 19.09 -21.39 -21.96
N GLU A 519 18.96 -20.58 -23.02
CA GLU A 519 19.84 -19.46 -23.30
C GLU A 519 19.19 -18.14 -22.88
N VAL A 520 19.89 -17.35 -22.06
CA VAL A 520 19.41 -16.02 -21.66
C VAL A 520 19.67 -15.03 -22.79
N ILE A 521 18.63 -14.70 -23.54
CA ILE A 521 18.70 -13.64 -24.54
C ILE A 521 18.73 -12.29 -23.81
N GLN A 522 19.92 -11.69 -23.70
CA GLN A 522 20.05 -10.33 -23.21
C GLN A 522 19.46 -9.35 -24.24
N LYS A 523 18.18 -9.00 -24.07
CA LYS A 523 17.61 -7.87 -24.80
C LYS A 523 18.42 -6.64 -24.42
N ARG A 524 18.96 -5.90 -25.41
CA ARG A 524 19.54 -4.57 -25.17
C ARG A 524 18.48 -3.74 -24.45
N LYS A 525 18.66 -3.54 -23.14
CA LYS A 525 17.87 -2.54 -22.42
C LYS A 525 18.13 -1.23 -23.16
N ARG A 526 17.09 -0.60 -23.71
CA ARG A 526 17.18 0.84 -23.96
C ARG A 526 17.57 1.42 -22.60
N LYS A 527 18.78 1.97 -22.48
CA LYS A 527 19.11 2.84 -21.37
C LYS A 527 18.12 4.00 -21.48
N VAL A 528 16.99 3.88 -20.82
CA VAL A 528 16.38 5.06 -20.24
C VAL A 528 17.46 5.49 -19.25
N GLU A 529 18.14 6.59 -19.55
CA GLU A 529 18.97 7.27 -18.58
C GLU A 529 18.04 7.65 -17.43
N GLU A 530 17.90 6.73 -16.47
CA GLU A 530 17.53 7.09 -15.12
C GLU A 530 18.61 8.08 -14.69
N LEU A 531 18.27 9.37 -14.72
CA LEU A 531 18.97 10.42 -14.00
C LEU A 531 19.07 9.93 -12.55
N LYS A 532 20.18 9.26 -12.22
CA LYS A 532 20.56 8.93 -10.86
C LYS A 532 20.90 10.23 -10.15
N ILE A 533 19.88 10.95 -9.73
CA ILE A 533 20.01 11.98 -8.70
C ILE A 533 20.21 11.22 -7.40
N GLY A 534 21.42 11.28 -6.82
CA GLY A 534 21.62 10.93 -5.41
C GLY A 534 22.52 9.74 -5.07
N GLN A 535 23.58 9.46 -5.83
CA GLN A 535 24.73 8.70 -5.28
C GLN A 535 26.03 9.45 -5.59
N ARG A 536 26.35 10.45 -4.77
CA ARG A 536 27.75 10.80 -4.52
C ARG A 536 28.23 9.81 -3.48
N GLU A 537 29.07 8.88 -3.91
CA GLU A 537 29.96 8.15 -2.99
C GLU A 537 30.79 9.19 -2.25
N GLU A 538 30.87 9.06 -0.93
CA GLU A 538 31.70 9.88 -0.06
C GLU A 538 33.18 9.59 -0.35
N GLU A 539 33.76 10.30 -1.32
CA GLU A 539 35.20 10.54 -1.31
C GLU A 539 35.50 11.65 -0.30
N VAL A 540 36.08 11.23 0.82
CA VAL A 540 36.61 12.08 1.87
C VAL A 540 37.71 12.98 1.28
N LEU A 541 37.46 14.29 1.22
CA LEU A 541 38.50 15.31 1.07
C LEU A 541 38.42 16.33 2.24
N PRO A 542 39.55 16.92 2.65
CA PRO A 542 39.75 17.50 3.98
C PRO A 542 39.03 18.83 4.17
N THR A 543 38.72 19.14 5.44
CA THR A 543 38.03 20.36 5.87
C THR A 543 38.75 21.67 5.49
N PRO A 544 38.01 22.74 5.16
CA PRO A 544 38.56 24.00 4.66
C PRO A 544 38.83 25.05 5.74
N GLY A 545 39.86 25.88 5.53
CA GLY A 545 40.05 27.17 6.22
C GLY A 545 39.53 28.34 5.37
N PRO A 546 39.19 29.50 5.98
CA PRO A 546 38.13 30.38 5.50
C PRO A 546 38.63 31.64 4.78
N SER A 547 37.96 32.01 3.69
CA SER A 547 37.83 33.35 3.07
C SER A 547 37.16 33.11 1.70
N GLY A 548 36.06 33.71 1.28
CA GLY A 548 35.20 34.78 1.75
C GLY A 548 34.28 35.12 0.57
N VAL A 549 33.05 35.55 0.88
CA VAL A 549 31.97 36.00 -0.04
C VAL A 549 31.05 34.90 -0.56
N GLN A 550 29.89 34.80 0.11
CA GLN A 550 28.68 34.09 -0.33
C GLN A 550 28.08 34.80 -1.56
N PRO A 551 27.63 34.08 -2.59
CA PRO A 551 26.64 34.60 -3.52
C PRO A 551 25.30 34.67 -2.81
N THR A 552 24.76 35.87 -2.73
CA THR A 552 23.38 36.17 -2.32
C THR A 552 22.38 35.38 -3.15
N ALA A 553 21.34 34.89 -2.49
CA ALA A 553 20.18 34.24 -3.10
C ALA A 553 19.55 35.17 -4.15
N GLY A 554 19.86 34.90 -5.42
CA GLY A 554 19.18 35.43 -6.60
C GLY A 554 18.26 34.35 -7.14
N GLU A 555 17.04 34.77 -7.46
CA GLU A 555 15.91 33.98 -7.95
C GLU A 555 16.33 32.88 -8.92
N LEU A 556 16.15 31.62 -8.50
CA LEU A 556 16.20 30.46 -9.38
C LEU A 556 14.99 30.54 -10.32
N SER A 557 15.24 30.90 -11.58
CA SER A 557 14.23 30.86 -12.63
C SER A 557 13.77 29.43 -12.86
N ILE A 558 12.47 29.26 -13.07
CA ILE A 558 11.82 27.97 -13.37
C ILE A 558 12.48 27.28 -14.59
N ALA A 559 13.11 28.04 -15.49
CA ALA A 559 13.83 27.53 -16.65
C ALA A 559 15.11 26.75 -16.30
N ASP A 560 15.79 27.10 -15.20
CA ASP A 560 17.00 26.39 -14.74
C ASP A 560 16.66 25.05 -14.06
N ILE A 561 15.45 24.96 -13.48
CA ILE A 561 14.91 23.71 -12.90
C ILE A 561 14.40 22.77 -14.01
N LEU A 562 13.90 23.32 -15.12
CA LEU A 562 13.37 22.56 -16.27
C LEU A 562 14.42 22.17 -17.32
N GLY A 563 15.67 22.62 -17.20
CA GLY A 563 16.76 22.24 -18.11
C GLY A 563 16.51 22.63 -19.57
N SER A 564 15.63 23.59 -19.83
CA SER A 564 15.39 24.09 -21.20
C SER A 564 16.56 24.98 -21.61
N LYS A 565 17.46 24.44 -22.42
CA LYS A 565 18.54 25.21 -23.03
C LYS A 565 17.93 26.32 -23.90
N VAL A 566 18.13 27.59 -23.52
CA VAL A 566 17.75 28.74 -24.37
C VAL A 566 18.46 28.61 -25.72
N THR A 567 17.69 28.46 -26.80
CA THR A 567 18.16 28.31 -28.19
C THR A 567 17.77 29.48 -29.10
N ALA A 568 16.89 30.38 -28.64
CA ALA A 568 16.46 31.58 -29.35
C ALA A 568 15.93 32.64 -28.37
N VAL A 569 15.95 33.92 -28.75
CA VAL A 569 15.41 35.04 -27.95
C VAL A 569 13.88 35.00 -27.94
N GLY A 570 13.28 34.86 -26.76
CA GLY A 570 11.82 34.86 -26.57
C GLY A 570 11.26 36.21 -26.11
N THR A 571 9.92 36.34 -26.07
CA THR A 571 9.24 37.57 -25.61
C THR A 571 9.13 37.66 -24.07
N VAL A 572 9.46 36.59 -23.33
CA VAL A 572 9.34 36.51 -21.87
C VAL A 572 10.48 37.23 -21.16
N ALA A 573 11.74 36.90 -21.45
CA ALA A 573 12.95 37.56 -20.90
C ALA A 573 13.96 37.89 -22.02
N PRO A 574 13.60 38.76 -22.99
CA PRO A 574 14.38 38.97 -24.22
C PRO A 574 15.81 39.48 -24.00
N ILE A 575 16.04 40.27 -22.95
CA ILE A 575 17.37 40.83 -22.66
C ILE A 575 18.30 39.73 -22.10
N ASP A 576 17.80 38.91 -21.18
CA ASP A 576 18.58 37.84 -20.55
C ASP A 576 18.87 36.71 -21.55
N ASP A 577 17.88 36.37 -22.40
CA ASP A 577 18.06 35.42 -23.49
C ASP A 577 19.14 35.90 -24.48
N PHE A 578 19.07 37.17 -24.89
CA PHE A 578 20.06 37.77 -25.80
C PHE A 578 21.47 37.80 -25.20
N GLN A 579 21.62 38.19 -23.94
CA GLN A 579 22.91 38.16 -23.25
C GLN A 579 23.45 36.74 -23.08
N THR A 580 22.57 35.77 -22.80
CA THR A 580 22.96 34.37 -22.66
C THR A 580 23.47 33.79 -23.98
N LEU A 581 22.84 34.11 -25.11
CA LEU A 581 23.27 33.67 -26.44
C LEU A 581 24.62 34.30 -26.84
N ILE A 582 24.82 35.59 -26.54
CA ILE A 582 26.10 36.28 -26.78
C ILE A 582 27.22 35.69 -25.90
N ASN A 583 26.97 35.49 -24.60
CA ASN A 583 27.97 34.96 -23.66
C ASN A 583 28.39 33.52 -24.00
N ARG A 584 27.52 32.76 -24.68
CA ARG A 584 27.81 31.41 -25.17
C ARG A 584 28.63 31.40 -26.47
N GLY A 585 28.84 32.55 -27.11
CA GLY A 585 29.60 32.68 -28.35
C GLY A 585 28.84 32.25 -29.60
N GLU A 586 27.50 32.30 -29.59
CA GLU A 586 26.69 32.10 -30.80
C GLU A 586 26.78 33.29 -31.75
N ASP A 587 26.33 33.13 -33.01
CA ASP A 587 26.47 34.16 -34.05
C ASP A 587 25.73 35.44 -33.64
N ALA A 588 26.52 36.47 -33.30
CA ALA A 588 26.05 37.77 -32.84
C ALA A 588 25.06 38.43 -33.82
N ARG A 589 25.20 38.18 -35.13
CA ARG A 589 24.28 38.73 -36.14
C ARG A 589 22.91 38.09 -36.06
N LEU A 590 22.86 36.78 -35.83
CA LEU A 590 21.61 36.03 -35.73
C LEU A 590 20.87 36.36 -34.43
N ALA A 591 21.59 36.54 -33.32
CA ALA A 591 21.02 37.00 -32.06
C ALA A 591 20.43 38.43 -32.17
N CYS A 592 21.09 39.34 -32.91
CA CYS A 592 20.57 40.68 -33.17
C CYS A 592 19.25 40.63 -33.97
N ILE A 593 19.20 39.84 -35.04
CA ILE A 593 17.99 39.69 -35.87
C ILE A 593 16.82 39.11 -35.05
N GLN A 594 17.08 38.17 -34.13
CA GLN A 594 16.04 37.63 -33.25
C GLN A 594 15.50 38.70 -32.28
N LEU A 595 16.38 39.51 -31.68
CA LEU A 595 15.95 40.60 -30.80
C LEU A 595 15.22 41.71 -31.58
N GLU A 596 15.63 42.00 -32.82
CA GLU A 596 14.96 42.91 -33.75
C GLU A 596 13.51 42.51 -34.05
N ASP A 597 13.26 41.22 -34.33
CA ASP A 597 11.92 40.68 -34.58
C ASP A 597 11.05 40.75 -33.33
N VAL A 598 11.62 40.46 -32.15
CA VAL A 598 10.94 40.59 -30.87
C VAL A 598 10.54 42.03 -30.60
N VAL A 599 11.41 43.02 -30.89
CA VAL A 599 11.06 44.44 -30.73
C VAL A 599 9.95 44.86 -31.69
N ILE A 600 9.99 44.45 -32.96
CA ILE A 600 8.91 44.73 -33.92
C ILE A 600 7.59 44.11 -33.43
N ARG A 601 7.62 42.87 -32.94
CA ARG A 601 6.43 42.18 -32.43
C ARG A 601 5.84 42.88 -31.21
N LEU A 602 6.69 43.25 -30.24
CA LEU A 602 6.28 44.01 -29.06
C LEU A 602 5.67 45.37 -29.43
N VAL A 603 6.14 46.01 -30.51
CA VAL A 603 5.62 47.28 -31.01
C VAL A 603 4.33 47.11 -31.82
N VAL A 604 4.18 46.03 -32.60
CA VAL A 604 3.01 45.75 -33.45
C VAL A 604 1.83 45.22 -32.63
N GLU A 605 2.10 44.43 -31.58
CA GLU A 605 1.08 43.87 -30.68
C GLU A 605 0.64 44.85 -29.58
N ALA A 606 1.38 45.94 -29.34
CA ALA A 606 1.00 46.97 -28.38
C ALA A 606 -0.08 47.91 -28.96
N PRO A 607 -1.31 47.94 -28.41
CA PRO A 607 -2.33 48.90 -28.83
C PRO A 607 -1.93 50.34 -28.41
N PRO A 608 -2.29 51.37 -29.20
CA PRO A 608 -1.74 52.73 -29.08
C PRO A 608 -2.10 53.51 -27.80
N VAL A 609 -2.91 52.97 -26.88
CA VAL A 609 -3.47 53.78 -25.78
C VAL A 609 -3.31 53.17 -24.37
N SER A 610 -2.73 51.97 -24.18
CA SER A 610 -2.90 51.32 -22.85
C SER A 610 -1.79 50.44 -22.27
N ASN A 611 -0.70 50.11 -22.97
CA ASN A 611 0.34 49.24 -22.40
C ASN A 611 1.71 49.93 -22.26
N HIS A 612 1.83 50.82 -21.27
CA HIS A 612 3.11 51.43 -20.87
C HIS A 612 4.19 50.37 -20.60
N TYR A 613 3.82 49.21 -20.05
CA TYR A 613 4.74 48.12 -19.75
C TYR A 613 5.42 47.51 -21.01
N LEU A 614 4.64 47.23 -22.08
CA LEU A 614 5.20 46.67 -23.32
C LEU A 614 6.07 47.69 -24.05
N ALA A 615 5.69 48.97 -24.02
CA ALA A 615 6.48 50.06 -24.57
C ALA A 615 7.82 50.21 -23.84
N VAL A 616 7.83 50.18 -22.50
CA VAL A 616 9.06 50.22 -21.69
C VAL A 616 9.95 49.01 -22.00
N LYS A 617 9.38 47.81 -22.09
CA LYS A 617 10.12 46.59 -22.44
C LYS A 617 10.73 46.65 -23.84
N ALA A 618 9.98 47.15 -24.82
CA ALA A 618 10.49 47.35 -26.18
C ALA A 618 11.63 48.37 -26.23
N ILE A 619 11.52 49.46 -25.46
CA ILE A 619 12.57 50.48 -25.34
C ILE A 619 13.83 49.91 -24.68
N ASP A 620 13.69 49.09 -23.64
CA ASP A 620 14.84 48.49 -22.95
C ASP A 620 15.53 47.43 -23.81
N CYS A 621 14.79 46.63 -24.58
CA CYS A 621 15.35 45.77 -25.62
C CYS A 621 16.11 46.59 -26.69
N LEU A 622 15.56 47.73 -27.10
CA LEU A 622 16.18 48.60 -28.09
C LEU A 622 17.46 49.28 -27.57
N LYS A 623 17.49 49.68 -26.29
CA LYS A 623 18.71 50.15 -25.61
C LYS A 623 19.78 49.05 -25.57
N ALA A 624 19.40 47.83 -25.20
CA ALA A 624 20.32 46.69 -25.12
C ALA A 624 20.89 46.34 -26.50
N LEU A 625 20.04 46.32 -27.54
CA LEU A 625 20.44 46.10 -28.93
C LEU A 625 21.40 47.20 -29.41
N ARG A 626 21.05 48.48 -29.20
CA ARG A 626 21.91 49.62 -29.60
C ARG A 626 23.28 49.56 -28.91
N ALA A 627 23.31 49.32 -27.59
CA ALA A 627 24.55 49.24 -26.83
C ALA A 627 25.48 48.10 -27.30
N PHE A 628 24.90 47.01 -27.82
CA PHE A 628 25.64 45.92 -28.41
C PHE A 628 26.14 46.26 -29.83
N CYS A 629 25.28 46.78 -30.70
CA CYS A 629 25.63 47.13 -32.07
C CYS A 629 26.67 48.26 -32.16
N VAL A 630 26.70 49.20 -31.19
CA VAL A 630 27.78 50.20 -31.08
C VAL A 630 29.16 49.53 -30.93
N LYS A 631 29.25 48.39 -30.25
CA LYS A 631 30.53 47.69 -30.01
C LYS A 631 30.93 46.74 -31.14
N VAL A 632 29.97 46.18 -31.86
CA VAL A 632 30.21 45.07 -32.80
C VAL A 632 30.10 45.52 -34.26
N ASP A 633 28.94 45.96 -34.69
CA ASP A 633 28.66 46.32 -36.08
C ASP A 633 27.48 47.32 -36.12
N PRO A 634 27.73 48.63 -36.30
CA PRO A 634 26.70 49.66 -36.29
C PRO A 634 25.69 49.53 -37.44
N ASP A 635 26.08 48.94 -38.58
CA ASP A 635 25.27 48.91 -39.79
C ASP A 635 24.00 48.06 -39.62
N ILE A 636 24.06 47.01 -38.79
CA ILE A 636 22.93 46.12 -38.49
C ILE A 636 21.78 46.93 -37.88
N TYR A 637 22.09 47.73 -36.85
CA TYR A 637 21.13 48.59 -36.17
C TYR A 637 20.65 49.75 -37.07
N ASN A 638 21.56 50.34 -37.84
CA ASN A 638 21.30 51.46 -38.74
C ASN A 638 20.36 51.11 -39.91
N ILE A 639 20.49 49.91 -40.47
CA ILE A 639 19.56 49.41 -41.50
C ILE A 639 18.18 49.10 -40.89
N TRP A 640 18.16 48.52 -39.68
CA TRP A 640 16.94 48.13 -39.01
C TRP A 640 16.12 49.31 -38.47
N THR A 641 16.76 50.35 -37.94
CA THR A 641 16.08 51.55 -37.39
C THR A 641 15.15 52.23 -38.41
N ASN A 642 15.50 52.21 -39.70
CA ASN A 642 14.62 52.70 -40.77
C ASN A 642 13.36 51.84 -40.95
N LYS A 643 13.46 50.52 -40.78
CA LYS A 643 12.31 49.60 -40.78
C LYS A 643 11.41 49.85 -39.57
N LEU A 644 12.02 50.05 -38.40
CA LEU A 644 11.30 50.39 -37.17
C LEU A 644 10.54 51.72 -37.32
N LYS A 645 11.17 52.78 -37.86
CA LYS A 645 10.53 54.08 -38.12
C LYS A 645 9.31 53.93 -39.03
N LYS A 646 9.42 53.12 -40.10
CA LYS A 646 8.29 52.86 -41.01
C LYS A 646 7.13 52.15 -40.31
N ALA A 647 7.42 51.12 -39.51
CA ALA A 647 6.40 50.39 -38.74
C ALA A 647 5.68 51.29 -37.71
N LEU A 648 6.40 52.20 -37.06
CA LEU A 648 5.83 53.15 -36.09
C LEU A 648 4.93 54.20 -36.76
N LEU A 649 5.32 54.69 -37.95
CA LEU A 649 4.52 55.65 -38.73
C LEU A 649 3.23 55.01 -39.27
N GLU A 650 3.29 53.77 -39.77
CA GLU A 650 2.11 53.02 -40.26
C GLU A 650 1.06 52.81 -39.16
N LYS A 651 1.48 52.65 -37.90
CA LYS A 651 0.59 52.46 -36.74
C LYS A 651 0.20 53.74 -36.00
N LYS A 652 0.63 54.92 -36.49
CA LYS A 652 0.41 56.24 -35.86
C LYS A 652 0.85 56.31 -34.38
N ASN A 653 1.89 55.55 -34.00
CA ASN A 653 2.38 55.52 -32.62
C ASN A 653 3.42 56.61 -32.37
N PHE A 654 2.95 57.87 -32.28
CA PHE A 654 3.79 59.07 -32.16
C PHE A 654 4.43 59.21 -30.77
N GLU A 655 3.85 58.62 -29.73
CA GLU A 655 4.41 58.65 -28.37
C GLU A 655 5.73 57.89 -28.27
N LEU A 656 5.80 56.66 -28.82
CA LEU A 656 7.03 55.88 -28.83
C LEU A 656 8.13 56.55 -29.68
N LEU A 657 7.76 57.19 -30.79
CA LEU A 657 8.69 57.99 -31.60
C LEU A 657 9.27 59.18 -30.83
N ASN A 658 8.46 59.86 -30.00
CA ASN A 658 8.93 60.93 -29.13
C ASN A 658 9.88 60.41 -28.04
N VAL A 659 9.59 59.26 -27.43
CA VAL A 659 10.47 58.65 -26.41
C VAL A 659 11.80 58.16 -27.01
N ILE A 660 11.78 57.64 -28.24
CA ILE A 660 13.01 57.27 -28.98
C ILE A 660 13.85 58.52 -29.28
N ARG A 661 13.20 59.65 -29.59
CA ARG A 661 13.86 60.96 -29.79
C ARG A 661 14.47 61.50 -28.49
N GLU A 662 13.73 61.48 -27.40
CA GLU A 662 14.21 61.92 -26.08
C GLU A 662 15.34 61.02 -25.54
N GLY A 663 15.29 59.72 -25.83
CA GLY A 663 16.31 58.75 -25.43
C GLY A 663 17.56 58.71 -26.31
N HIS A 664 17.66 59.54 -27.36
CA HIS A 664 18.73 59.48 -28.37
C HIS A 664 18.95 58.06 -28.93
N LEU A 665 17.87 57.31 -29.17
CA LEU A 665 17.92 55.91 -29.61
C LEU A 665 17.85 55.75 -31.15
N GLY A 666 18.15 56.82 -31.89
CA GLY A 666 18.21 56.82 -33.35
C GLY A 666 19.45 56.13 -33.93
N PRO A 667 19.68 56.24 -35.25
CA PRO A 667 20.83 55.63 -35.92
C PRO A 667 22.17 56.05 -35.28
N ILE A 668 23.13 55.12 -35.23
CA ILE A 668 24.46 55.28 -34.64
C ILE A 668 25.32 56.15 -35.55
N SER A 669 25.86 57.25 -35.00
CA SER A 669 26.62 58.23 -35.77
C SER A 669 28.08 57.79 -36.03
N PRO A 670 28.75 58.38 -37.04
CA PRO A 670 30.19 58.20 -37.25
C PRO A 670 31.05 58.69 -36.08
N GLU A 671 30.50 59.56 -35.22
CA GLU A 671 31.17 60.05 -34.01
C GLU A 671 31.16 59.00 -32.88
N GLU A 672 30.11 58.15 -32.82
CA GLU A 672 29.99 57.07 -31.83
C GLU A 672 30.71 55.79 -32.25
N ASN A 673 30.78 55.50 -33.56
CA ASN A 673 31.60 54.42 -34.10
C ASN A 673 32.10 54.79 -35.51
N PRO A 674 33.43 54.79 -35.77
CA PRO A 674 34.01 55.20 -37.05
C PRO A 674 33.63 54.28 -38.23
N ASN A 675 33.07 53.10 -37.98
CA ASN A 675 32.60 52.17 -39.01
C ASN A 675 31.16 52.44 -39.48
N SER A 676 30.46 53.45 -38.93
CA SER A 676 29.11 53.80 -39.36
C SER A 676 29.11 54.48 -40.74
N LEU A 677 28.32 53.95 -41.67
CA LEU A 677 28.20 54.48 -43.04
C LEU A 677 27.15 55.59 -43.21
N ILE A 678 26.45 55.99 -42.14
CA ILE A 678 25.39 57.00 -42.18
C ILE A 678 25.96 58.41 -42.03
N GLN A 679 25.50 59.37 -42.85
CA GLN A 679 25.93 60.77 -42.71
C GLN A 679 25.15 61.49 -41.60
N SER A 680 25.78 62.45 -40.91
CA SER A 680 25.14 63.19 -39.81
C SER A 680 23.83 63.90 -40.21
N LYS A 681 23.67 64.23 -41.50
CA LYS A 681 22.41 64.79 -42.06
C LYS A 681 21.24 63.79 -42.05
N ASP A 682 21.50 62.51 -42.30
CA ASP A 682 20.46 61.47 -42.37
C ASP A 682 19.90 61.15 -40.96
N ILE A 683 20.70 61.40 -39.92
CA ILE A 683 20.30 61.25 -38.51
C ILE A 683 19.35 62.38 -38.10
N GLU A 684 19.58 63.61 -38.58
CA GLU A 684 18.68 64.74 -38.34
C GLU A 684 17.33 64.55 -39.07
N GLU A 685 17.34 64.03 -40.29
CA GLU A 685 16.11 63.66 -41.03
C GLU A 685 15.34 62.49 -40.38
N PHE A 686 16.03 61.62 -39.63
CA PHE A 686 15.37 60.54 -38.89
C PHE A 686 14.35 61.07 -37.86
N PHE A 687 14.57 62.24 -37.27
CA PHE A 687 13.69 62.78 -36.23
C PHE A 687 12.63 63.78 -36.73
N HIS A 688 12.64 64.16 -38.00
CA HIS A 688 11.59 65.00 -38.60
C HIS A 688 10.38 64.15 -39.04
N VAL A 689 9.19 64.44 -38.46
CA VAL A 689 7.89 63.86 -38.86
C VAL A 689 6.92 65.03 -39.10
N GLN A 690 6.37 65.17 -40.32
CA GLN A 690 5.32 66.15 -40.63
C GLN A 690 3.95 65.63 -40.17
N THR A 691 3.20 66.45 -39.43
CA THR A 691 1.86 66.13 -38.91
C THR A 691 0.80 66.72 -39.84
N GLU A 692 0.01 65.89 -40.53
CA GLU A 692 -1.16 66.35 -41.31
C GLU A 692 -2.48 66.18 -40.53
N ALA A 693 -3.19 67.31 -40.44
CA ALA A 693 -4.55 67.66 -40.04
C ALA A 693 -5.61 66.58 -39.65
N GLU A 694 -6.33 66.88 -38.56
CA GLU A 694 -7.63 66.28 -38.16
C GLU A 694 -8.77 66.62 -39.16
N PRO A 695 -9.79 65.74 -39.28
CA PRO A 695 -11.15 66.22 -39.46
C PRO A 695 -12.15 65.66 -38.42
N GLU A 696 -12.82 66.64 -37.80
CA GLU A 696 -14.20 66.75 -37.32
C GLU A 696 -15.09 65.51 -37.05
N LEU A 697 -15.66 65.51 -35.84
CA LEU A 697 -16.77 64.68 -35.36
C LEU A 697 -18.01 64.74 -36.28
N THR A 698 -18.54 63.57 -36.62
CA THR A 698 -19.98 63.37 -36.82
C THR A 698 -20.55 62.48 -35.71
N LYS A 699 -21.44 63.10 -34.92
CA LYS A 699 -22.36 62.48 -33.96
C LYS A 699 -23.51 61.79 -34.70
N GLU A 700 -24.05 60.72 -34.10
CA GLU A 700 -25.24 59.90 -34.40
C GLU A 700 -24.77 58.43 -34.32
N VAL A 701 -25.16 57.56 -33.37
CA VAL A 701 -26.40 57.31 -32.64
C VAL A 701 -26.04 56.52 -31.38
N GLU A 702 -26.59 56.88 -30.21
CA GLU A 702 -27.01 55.99 -29.10
C GLU A 702 -27.41 56.86 -27.89
N GLU A 703 -28.42 57.72 -28.08
CA GLU A 703 -29.31 58.13 -27.00
C GLU A 703 -30.47 57.12 -26.99
N GLU A 704 -30.33 56.02 -26.26
CA GLU A 704 -31.46 55.19 -25.81
C GLU A 704 -31.02 54.33 -24.62
N ASN A 705 -30.68 54.99 -23.52
CA ASN A 705 -30.82 54.47 -22.16
C ASN A 705 -30.48 55.56 -21.14
N LEU A 706 -31.44 56.44 -20.87
CA LEU A 706 -31.71 57.06 -19.56
C LEU A 706 -32.70 58.20 -19.75
N LEU A 707 -34.00 57.84 -19.74
CA LEU A 707 -35.26 58.62 -19.70
C LEU A 707 -36.26 57.85 -20.58
N GLU A 708 -36.59 56.61 -20.25
CA GLU A 708 -37.76 56.40 -19.41
C GLU A 708 -37.43 55.91 -17.97
N GLU A 709 -37.83 56.55 -16.86
CA GLU A 709 -38.72 57.71 -16.65
C GLU A 709 -39.70 58.04 -17.79
N LEU A 710 -40.52 57.02 -18.07
CA LEU A 710 -41.93 56.99 -18.47
C LEU A 710 -42.29 55.88 -19.44
#